data_AF-A0A2H1H7Y9-F1
#
_entry.id   AF-A0A2H1H7Y9-F1
#
_cell.length_a   1.000
_cell.length_b   1.000
_cell.length_c   1.000
_cell.angle_alpha   90.00
_cell.angle_beta   90.00
_cell.angle_gamma   90.00
#
_symmetry.space_group_name_H-M   'P 1'
#
loop_
_entity.id
_entity.type
_entity.pdbx_description
1 polymer ?
#
loop_
_entity_poly.entity_id
_entity_poly.type
_entity_poly.pdbx_seq_one_letter_code
_entity_poly.pdbx_strand_id
1 'polypeptide(L)'
;MVTTRAPKKRAASPTDDNADAGMPSKRPSRAKKAPPAPPASDEDDDDELIQQQAPPKKRGRASAKAKDSPVDDDDADAPPKKPATKGKGKAKASDTKDEDEVTPEAFKPISKYEKAKTQVADGQYAKADNLVVPVDEFCPLSSWSVYIDDNDSIIYDASLNQTNSSGNNNKFYKLQILTDGRHFRTWTRWGRVGANGANALLGDGSLESATKEFNKKFKDKTLLTWDERMGAPKPGKYVFLEKAYEKEDESEEEDQDQADSSHSKTARSRSASPVRCTLPVPVKSLMELIFNEEHMDSVMADMNYDVKKMPLGKLSKATITRGYSALKEVAAILDDPDLATSQHGMGSVREATEHFSNLYYSYIPHDFGRNVPPVISNHQLLKREVEMLESLTDLKDADTIIKAGKDKSDVHIMDSRFQSLGLEETTSVERATDEFKHISDYLINSRGSTHGHEYELLDVFRIERQGEKDRFEQSHGKRTSSDRRLLWHGSRSTNYGGILSQGLRIAPPEAPVSGYMFGKGIYLADMASKSANYCNSYSSGGHALLLLCEAELGEPMQTLTDASYTAGDDALAKGLLSTWGQGSTGPKGWRDGAVIHPSLKGVKFPDTVTKKPGSTKVAGAYLQYNEYICYNVDQVRLRYLLRVKM
;
A
#
# COMPACT_ATOMS: atom_id res chain seq x y z
N MET A 1 90.34 -45.64 -16.75
CA MET A 1 89.90 -46.69 -15.79
C MET A 1 88.58 -46.20 -15.22
N VAL A 2 87.43 -46.85 -15.43
CA VAL A 2 87.04 -48.22 -14.97
C VAL A 2 86.97 -48.22 -13.44
N THR A 3 85.80 -48.41 -12.83
CA THR A 3 85.07 -49.69 -12.78
C THR A 3 83.70 -49.76 -13.51
N THR A 4 82.56 -49.67 -12.82
CA THR A 4 81.41 -50.60 -13.03
C THR A 4 80.01 -49.99 -12.78
N ARG A 5 78.83 -50.58 -13.09
CA ARG A 5 78.33 -51.65 -14.02
C ARG A 5 76.89 -52.02 -13.55
N ALA A 6 75.95 -52.31 -14.46
CA ALA A 6 74.56 -52.78 -14.20
C ALA A 6 74.36 -54.23 -14.79
N PRO A 7 73.18 -54.80 -15.18
CA PRO A 7 71.75 -54.42 -15.07
C PRO A 7 70.69 -55.57 -14.86
N LYS A 8 69.38 -55.22 -14.85
CA LYS A 8 68.14 -55.90 -15.36
C LYS A 8 67.82 -57.42 -15.13
N LYS A 9 66.55 -57.73 -14.79
CA LYS A 9 65.66 -58.88 -15.22
C LYS A 9 64.30 -58.86 -14.45
N ARG A 10 63.13 -59.42 -14.87
CA ARG A 10 62.57 -59.89 -16.17
C ARG A 10 61.05 -60.26 -16.07
N ALA A 11 60.29 -60.14 -17.17
CA ALA A 11 59.07 -60.92 -17.55
C ALA A 11 57.76 -60.73 -16.72
N ALA A 12 56.54 -61.12 -17.14
CA ALA A 12 56.08 -61.90 -18.32
C ALA A 12 54.63 -61.54 -18.78
N SER A 13 54.22 -61.95 -20.00
CA SER A 13 52.81 -62.01 -20.49
C SER A 13 52.66 -63.00 -21.66
N PRO A 14 51.57 -63.79 -21.73
CA PRO A 14 50.91 -64.29 -22.96
C PRO A 14 49.39 -63.88 -22.97
N THR A 15 48.65 -63.57 -24.06
CA THR A 15 48.34 -64.26 -25.35
C THR A 15 47.51 -65.56 -25.18
N ASP A 16 46.43 -65.87 -25.93
CA ASP A 16 45.65 -65.14 -26.97
C ASP A 16 44.29 -65.86 -27.25
N ASP A 17 43.59 -65.51 -28.35
CA ASP A 17 42.50 -66.26 -29.05
C ASP A 17 41.08 -66.32 -28.40
N ASN A 18 39.94 -66.50 -29.10
CA ASN A 18 39.39 -66.08 -30.43
C ASN A 18 37.90 -66.56 -30.52
N ALA A 19 36.99 -66.29 -31.49
CA ALA A 19 36.97 -65.48 -32.73
C ALA A 19 35.52 -65.07 -33.15
N ASP A 20 35.42 -63.91 -33.81
CA ASP A 20 34.58 -63.54 -34.98
C ASP A 20 33.00 -63.58 -35.04
N ALA A 21 32.50 -62.71 -35.95
CA ALA A 21 31.26 -62.75 -36.76
C ALA A 21 29.99 -61.99 -36.31
N GLY A 22 29.61 -60.92 -37.06
CA GLY A 22 28.20 -60.52 -37.22
C GLY A 22 27.84 -59.02 -37.26
N MET A 23 27.60 -58.47 -38.46
CA MET A 23 26.71 -57.32 -38.75
C MET A 23 25.63 -57.80 -39.75
N PRO A 24 24.44 -57.17 -39.96
CA PRO A 24 24.20 -55.72 -39.85
C PRO A 24 22.78 -55.17 -39.46
N SER A 25 22.75 -53.85 -39.22
CA SER A 25 21.70 -52.88 -39.64
C SER A 25 20.46 -52.51 -38.76
N LYS A 26 20.15 -51.20 -38.82
CA LYS A 26 18.86 -50.47 -38.66
C LYS A 26 18.12 -50.39 -37.29
N ARG A 27 18.08 -49.14 -36.77
CA ARG A 27 16.96 -48.33 -36.18
C ARG A 27 15.60 -49.01 -35.93
N PRO A 28 14.82 -48.60 -34.89
CA PRO A 28 14.53 -47.18 -34.60
C PRO A 28 14.46 -46.73 -33.12
N SER A 29 14.06 -45.46 -32.94
CA SER A 29 13.88 -44.71 -31.69
C SER A 29 12.70 -45.17 -30.81
N ARG A 30 12.81 -44.98 -29.49
CA ARG A 30 11.68 -45.02 -28.53
C ARG A 30 11.34 -43.60 -28.04
N ALA A 31 10.05 -43.32 -27.87
CA ALA A 31 9.52 -41.95 -27.76
C ALA A 31 9.45 -41.37 -26.33
N LYS A 32 9.12 -40.07 -26.26
CA LYS A 32 8.81 -39.30 -25.05
C LYS A 32 7.69 -39.97 -24.22
N LYS A 33 7.74 -39.87 -22.89
CA LYS A 33 6.55 -40.00 -22.03
C LYS A 33 5.85 -38.64 -21.93
N ALA A 34 4.52 -38.64 -22.04
CA ALA A 34 3.66 -37.50 -21.75
C ALA A 34 3.12 -37.59 -20.30
N PRO A 35 2.67 -36.47 -19.68
CA PRO A 35 1.90 -36.50 -18.44
C PRO A 35 0.49 -37.09 -18.66
N PRO A 36 -0.22 -37.50 -17.58
CA PRO A 36 -1.56 -38.08 -17.68
C PRO A 36 -2.64 -37.02 -18.02
N ALA A 37 -3.72 -37.49 -18.64
CA ALA A 37 -4.92 -36.72 -18.98
C ALA A 37 -5.96 -36.74 -17.83
N PRO A 38 -6.90 -35.77 -17.77
CA PRO A 38 -7.96 -35.75 -16.77
C PRO A 38 -9.05 -36.82 -17.01
N PRO A 39 -9.85 -37.17 -15.99
CA PRO A 39 -11.01 -38.04 -16.16
C PRO A 39 -12.13 -37.33 -16.95
N ALA A 40 -12.87 -38.10 -17.74
CA ALA A 40 -14.04 -37.64 -18.47
C ALA A 40 -15.34 -37.91 -17.69
N SER A 41 -16.27 -36.98 -17.91
CA SER A 41 -17.73 -37.13 -17.97
C SER A 41 -18.32 -38.55 -17.95
N ASP A 42 -19.28 -38.75 -17.05
CA ASP A 42 -20.43 -39.63 -17.26
C ASP A 42 -21.68 -38.74 -17.45
N GLU A 43 -22.30 -38.80 -18.63
CA GLU A 43 -23.68 -38.40 -18.90
C GLU A 43 -24.41 -39.68 -19.38
N ASP A 44 -25.61 -39.94 -18.86
CA ASP A 44 -26.61 -40.78 -19.51
C ASP A 44 -27.99 -40.42 -18.93
N ASP A 45 -29.03 -40.47 -19.77
CA ASP A 45 -30.36 -39.94 -19.49
C ASP A 45 -31.23 -40.83 -18.58
N ASP A 46 -32.28 -40.24 -18.00
CA ASP A 46 -33.63 -40.81 -18.19
C ASP A 46 -34.70 -39.71 -18.06
N ASP A 47 -35.66 -39.72 -18.98
CA ASP A 47 -36.70 -38.69 -19.15
C ASP A 47 -38.05 -39.22 -18.63
N GLU A 48 -38.83 -38.41 -17.89
CA GLU A 48 -40.27 -38.26 -18.14
C GLU A 48 -40.98 -37.26 -17.19
N LEU A 49 -41.65 -36.29 -17.81
CA LEU A 49 -43.04 -35.84 -17.56
C LEU A 49 -43.69 -36.11 -16.18
N ILE A 50 -44.17 -35.04 -15.52
CA ILE A 50 -45.62 -34.77 -15.39
C ILE A 50 -45.90 -33.34 -14.88
N GLN A 51 -47.08 -32.82 -15.22
CA GLN A 51 -47.51 -31.44 -14.90
C GLN A 51 -48.28 -31.32 -13.57
N GLN A 52 -48.53 -30.05 -13.20
CA GLN A 52 -49.80 -29.52 -12.64
C GLN A 52 -50.08 -29.49 -11.12
N GLN A 53 -50.76 -28.39 -10.75
CA GLN A 53 -51.67 -28.17 -9.62
C GLN A 53 -51.14 -28.07 -8.17
N ALA A 54 -51.20 -26.84 -7.63
CA ALA A 54 -51.59 -26.59 -6.23
C ALA A 54 -53.12 -26.78 -6.09
N PRO A 55 -53.68 -27.18 -4.91
CA PRO A 55 -53.90 -26.24 -3.78
C PRO A 55 -53.86 -27.01 -2.41
N PRO A 56 -54.55 -26.67 -1.29
CA PRO A 56 -55.32 -25.48 -0.90
C PRO A 56 -55.07 -24.92 0.53
N LYS A 57 -55.69 -23.76 0.82
CA LYS A 57 -55.87 -23.19 2.18
C LYS A 57 -56.91 -23.98 3.00
N LYS A 58 -56.78 -24.02 4.34
CA LYS A 58 -57.91 -24.17 5.30
C LYS A 58 -57.74 -23.24 6.53
N ARG A 59 -58.83 -22.98 7.26
CA ARG A 59 -58.96 -22.00 8.37
C ARG A 59 -59.61 -22.62 9.62
N GLY A 60 -59.39 -22.02 10.79
CA GLY A 60 -60.01 -22.36 12.09
C GLY A 60 -59.18 -23.34 12.92
N ARG A 61 -59.20 -23.33 14.26
CA ARG A 61 -60.09 -22.67 15.25
C ARG A 61 -59.29 -22.47 16.59
N ALA A 62 -59.68 -21.71 17.62
CA ALA A 62 -60.93 -20.98 17.89
C ALA A 62 -60.76 -19.64 18.70
N SER A 63 -60.87 -19.71 20.03
CA SER A 63 -61.08 -18.64 21.04
C SER A 63 -60.38 -19.04 22.37
N ALA A 64 -60.17 -18.20 23.40
CA ALA A 64 -60.99 -17.07 23.86
C ALA A 64 -60.26 -16.02 24.76
N LYS A 65 -60.88 -14.82 24.85
CA LYS A 65 -61.14 -13.87 25.99
C LYS A 65 -60.28 -13.97 27.27
N ALA A 66 -59.97 -12.89 28.01
CA ALA A 66 -60.70 -11.64 28.34
C ALA A 66 -59.83 -10.36 28.10
N LYS A 67 -60.32 -9.11 27.92
CA LYS A 67 -61.20 -8.21 28.72
C LYS A 67 -60.62 -7.88 30.12
N ASP A 68 -60.58 -6.64 30.62
CA ASP A 68 -60.98 -5.30 30.12
C ASP A 68 -60.07 -4.19 30.70
N SER A 69 -60.17 -2.95 30.18
CA SER A 69 -59.61 -1.68 30.72
C SER A 69 -60.47 -1.15 31.92
N PRO A 70 -60.24 0.03 32.59
CA PRO A 70 -60.20 1.38 31.96
C PRO A 70 -59.43 2.55 32.70
N VAL A 71 -59.47 3.77 32.11
CA VAL A 71 -59.69 5.12 32.76
C VAL A 71 -58.65 5.63 33.79
N ASP A 72 -57.80 6.66 33.54
CA ASP A 72 -57.96 8.16 33.45
C ASP A 72 -57.23 8.80 34.69
N ASP A 73 -56.84 10.07 34.85
CA ASP A 73 -56.73 11.30 34.00
C ASP A 73 -55.70 12.31 34.62
N ASP A 74 -55.27 13.34 33.86
CA ASP A 74 -54.65 14.64 34.27
C ASP A 74 -53.40 14.66 35.22
N ASP A 75 -52.64 15.76 35.46
CA ASP A 75 -52.79 17.22 35.22
C ASP A 75 -51.42 17.94 34.92
N ALA A 76 -51.40 19.28 34.87
CA ALA A 76 -50.32 20.19 34.44
C ALA A 76 -49.09 20.32 35.40
N ASP A 77 -48.00 21.07 35.14
CA ASP A 77 -47.92 22.55 34.94
C ASP A 77 -46.60 23.01 34.23
N ALA A 78 -46.42 24.34 34.05
CA ALA A 78 -45.47 25.02 33.17
C ALA A 78 -44.43 25.93 33.92
N PRO A 79 -43.55 26.73 33.25
CA PRO A 79 -42.24 27.14 33.80
C PRO A 79 -42.16 28.57 34.38
N PRO A 80 -40.99 28.96 34.94
CA PRO A 80 -40.38 30.22 34.46
C PRO A 80 -38.83 30.32 34.38
N LYS A 81 -38.37 30.83 33.22
CA LYS A 81 -37.39 31.92 32.95
C LYS A 81 -36.04 32.10 33.70
N LYS A 82 -35.07 32.63 32.92
CA LYS A 82 -33.70 33.09 33.27
C LYS A 82 -33.66 34.35 34.17
N PRO A 83 -32.48 34.73 34.70
CA PRO A 83 -31.83 35.96 34.17
C PRO A 83 -30.33 35.80 33.82
N ALA A 84 -29.65 36.89 33.43
CA ALA A 84 -28.24 36.90 33.00
C ALA A 84 -27.50 38.24 33.21
N THR A 85 -26.17 38.20 33.34
CA THR A 85 -25.21 39.32 33.51
C THR A 85 -23.88 38.91 32.83
N LYS A 86 -23.14 39.66 31.99
CA LYS A 86 -22.69 41.08 31.93
C LYS A 86 -21.92 41.53 33.19
N GLY A 87 -20.65 41.96 33.17
CA GLY A 87 -19.65 42.13 32.09
C GLY A 87 -18.87 43.46 32.24
N LYS A 88 -17.51 43.42 32.25
CA LYS A 88 -16.52 44.55 32.25
C LYS A 88 -15.09 43.94 32.24
N GLY A 89 -14.00 44.60 31.83
CA GLY A 89 -13.87 45.85 31.06
C GLY A 89 -12.55 46.65 31.28
N LYS A 90 -11.55 46.47 30.39
CA LYS A 90 -10.36 47.33 30.09
C LYS A 90 -9.37 47.78 31.19
N ALA A 91 -8.07 47.66 30.88
CA ALA A 91 -6.98 48.61 31.22
C ALA A 91 -5.83 48.50 30.18
N LYS A 92 -4.94 49.52 30.07
CA LYS A 92 -3.81 49.55 29.10
C LYS A 92 -2.72 50.56 29.51
N ALA A 93 -1.44 50.15 29.54
CA ALA A 93 -0.18 50.92 29.68
C ALA A 93 0.99 49.96 29.25
N SER A 94 2.09 50.28 28.55
CA SER A 94 3.06 51.41 28.51
C SER A 94 3.98 51.47 29.76
N ASP A 95 5.33 51.51 29.67
CA ASP A 95 6.26 51.62 28.52
C ASP A 95 7.71 51.19 28.93
N THR A 96 8.72 51.41 28.07
CA THR A 96 10.21 51.34 28.27
C THR A 96 10.94 50.01 27.96
N LYS A 97 12.28 49.98 28.16
CA LYS A 97 13.28 49.71 27.09
C LYS A 97 14.45 48.78 27.46
N ASP A 98 15.06 48.22 26.40
CA ASP A 98 16.46 47.76 26.19
C ASP A 98 17.23 46.99 27.30
N GLU A 99 17.59 45.72 27.04
CA GLU A 99 18.99 45.25 26.82
C GLU A 99 19.03 43.77 26.38
N ASP A 100 20.16 43.30 25.83
CA ASP A 100 20.29 42.02 25.11
C ASP A 100 20.58 40.78 26.00
N GLU A 101 19.83 39.69 25.83
CA GLU A 101 20.28 38.33 26.17
C GLU A 101 19.73 37.28 25.19
N VAL A 102 20.61 36.73 24.33
CA VAL A 102 20.23 35.73 23.32
C VAL A 102 20.15 34.34 23.95
N THR A 103 18.94 33.95 24.35
CA THR A 103 18.62 32.58 24.75
C THR A 103 18.25 31.70 23.55
N PRO A 104 18.52 30.38 23.56
CA PRO A 104 18.14 29.50 22.46
C PRO A 104 16.61 29.33 22.39
N GLU A 105 15.99 29.65 21.25
CA GLU A 105 14.55 29.46 21.09
C GLU A 105 14.17 27.98 21.15
N ALA A 106 13.38 27.60 22.16
CA ALA A 106 12.74 26.30 22.21
C ALA A 106 11.69 26.18 21.08
N PHE A 107 11.94 25.27 20.14
CA PHE A 107 11.11 25.07 18.95
C PHE A 107 9.66 24.72 19.34
N LYS A 108 8.72 25.62 18.99
CA LYS A 108 7.28 25.39 19.19
C LYS A 108 6.71 24.68 17.96
N PRO A 109 6.14 23.47 18.08
CA PRO A 109 5.47 22.84 16.95
C PRO A 109 4.28 23.70 16.50
N ILE A 110 4.21 23.99 15.20
CA ILE A 110 3.20 24.89 14.64
C ILE A 110 1.86 24.14 14.48
N SER A 111 1.07 24.10 15.55
CA SER A 111 -0.29 23.54 15.57
C SER A 111 -1.29 24.43 14.82
N LYS A 112 -1.24 24.39 13.48
CA LYS A 112 -2.21 25.05 12.58
C LYS A 112 -3.27 24.12 11.97
N TYR A 113 -3.56 23.00 12.62
CA TYR A 113 -4.62 22.06 12.23
C TYR A 113 -5.56 21.68 13.38
N GLU A 114 -6.16 22.70 14.02
CA GLU A 114 -7.41 22.52 14.77
C GLU A 114 -8.56 23.23 14.05
N LYS A 115 -9.74 22.56 14.03
CA LYS A 115 -11.04 23.11 13.60
C LYS A 115 -11.20 23.41 12.10
N ALA A 116 -10.66 22.54 11.25
CA ALA A 116 -11.36 22.22 10.01
C ALA A 116 -12.68 21.51 10.38
N LYS A 117 -13.82 22.20 10.25
CA LYS A 117 -15.12 21.52 10.27
C LYS A 117 -15.27 20.70 9.00
N THR A 118 -15.96 19.56 9.11
CA THR A 118 -16.36 18.63 8.05
C THR A 118 -16.47 19.28 6.66
N GLN A 119 -15.41 19.19 5.86
CA GLN A 119 -15.47 19.51 4.44
C GLN A 119 -16.04 18.30 3.70
N VAL A 120 -16.81 18.58 2.65
CA VAL A 120 -17.58 17.59 1.90
C VAL A 120 -16.67 16.78 0.98
N ALA A 121 -17.11 15.58 0.61
CA ALA A 121 -16.57 14.75 -0.47
C ALA A 121 -16.06 15.60 -1.65
N ASP A 122 -14.78 15.45 -2.00
CA ASP A 122 -14.14 16.13 -3.13
C ASP A 122 -13.97 15.17 -4.33
N GLY A 123 -14.14 13.85 -4.15
CA GLY A 123 -14.06 12.86 -5.23
C GLY A 123 -15.36 12.64 -6.00
N GLN A 124 -16.52 12.97 -5.40
CA GLN A 124 -17.85 12.70 -5.98
C GLN A 124 -18.40 13.83 -6.87
N TYR A 125 -17.64 14.91 -7.05
CA TYR A 125 -17.98 16.03 -7.92
C TYR A 125 -17.12 15.97 -9.19
N ALA A 126 -17.72 16.19 -10.36
CA ALA A 126 -16.98 16.27 -11.60
C ALA A 126 -16.06 17.51 -11.60
N LYS A 127 -14.76 17.30 -11.87
CA LYS A 127 -13.73 18.36 -11.83
C LYS A 127 -13.24 18.80 -13.22
N ALA A 128 -13.78 18.20 -14.27
CA ALA A 128 -13.40 18.46 -15.65
C ALA A 128 -14.66 18.46 -16.53
N ASP A 129 -14.69 19.38 -17.49
CA ASP A 129 -15.70 19.36 -18.55
C ASP A 129 -15.58 18.05 -19.34
N ASN A 130 -16.71 17.41 -19.63
CA ASN A 130 -16.79 16.10 -20.29
C ASN A 130 -16.07 14.96 -19.54
N LEU A 131 -16.10 14.95 -18.19
CA LEU A 131 -15.65 13.80 -17.40
C LEU A 131 -16.47 12.53 -17.74
N VAL A 132 -15.82 11.55 -18.37
CA VAL A 132 -16.39 10.21 -18.56
C VAL A 132 -16.26 9.43 -17.26
N VAL A 133 -17.37 8.91 -16.74
CA VAL A 133 -17.40 7.99 -15.60
C VAL A 133 -17.86 6.63 -16.12
N PRO A 134 -17.03 5.57 -16.05
CA PRO A 134 -17.31 4.32 -16.73
C PRO A 134 -18.52 3.59 -16.15
N VAL A 135 -19.38 3.11 -17.05
CA VAL A 135 -20.50 2.24 -16.73
C VAL A 135 -19.98 0.91 -16.20
N ASP A 136 -20.69 0.34 -15.23
CA ASP A 136 -20.37 -0.97 -14.66
C ASP A 136 -20.37 -2.08 -15.72
N GLU A 137 -19.25 -2.80 -15.83
CA GLU A 137 -18.89 -3.83 -16.84
C GLU A 137 -19.96 -4.93 -17.14
N PHE A 138 -20.94 -5.14 -16.27
CA PHE A 138 -22.03 -6.10 -16.44
C PHE A 138 -23.36 -5.46 -16.87
N CYS A 139 -23.40 -4.16 -17.14
CA CYS A 139 -24.59 -3.46 -17.60
C CYS A 139 -24.81 -3.69 -19.11
N PRO A 140 -25.99 -4.15 -19.56
CA PRO A 140 -26.26 -4.41 -20.99
C PRO A 140 -26.51 -3.12 -21.81
N LEU A 141 -26.25 -1.93 -21.25
CA LEU A 141 -26.54 -0.63 -21.85
C LEU A 141 -25.26 0.06 -22.33
N SER A 142 -24.59 -0.54 -23.33
CA SER A 142 -23.27 -0.09 -23.81
C SER A 142 -23.24 1.31 -24.43
N SER A 143 -24.38 1.88 -24.84
CA SER A 143 -24.47 3.24 -25.40
C SER A 143 -24.95 4.30 -24.39
N TRP A 144 -24.92 3.99 -23.10
CA TRP A 144 -25.38 4.87 -22.02
C TRP A 144 -24.18 5.37 -21.22
N SER A 145 -24.28 6.56 -20.61
CA SER A 145 -23.28 7.12 -19.71
C SER A 145 -23.80 7.19 -18.27
N VAL A 146 -22.89 7.29 -17.28
CA VAL A 146 -23.28 7.60 -15.90
C VAL A 146 -23.74 9.06 -15.82
N TYR A 147 -24.88 9.29 -15.16
CA TYR A 147 -25.43 10.63 -14.97
C TYR A 147 -24.57 11.44 -13.98
N ILE A 148 -24.28 12.67 -14.38
CA ILE A 148 -23.67 13.74 -13.58
C ILE A 148 -24.69 14.88 -13.58
N ASP A 149 -24.99 15.47 -12.42
CA ASP A 149 -26.03 16.50 -12.33
C ASP A 149 -25.56 17.85 -12.91
N ASP A 150 -26.37 18.44 -13.80
CA ASP A 150 -26.05 19.71 -14.47
C ASP A 150 -25.97 20.92 -13.52
N ASN A 151 -26.56 20.81 -12.31
CA ASN A 151 -26.72 21.94 -11.38
C ASN A 151 -25.60 22.02 -10.33
N ASP A 152 -25.16 20.86 -9.81
CA ASP A 152 -24.15 20.78 -8.75
C ASP A 152 -22.96 19.85 -9.07
N SER A 153 -22.94 19.26 -10.26
CA SER A 153 -21.88 18.37 -10.75
C SER A 153 -21.66 17.08 -9.93
N ILE A 154 -22.65 16.65 -9.12
CA ILE A 154 -22.59 15.35 -8.43
C ILE A 154 -22.67 14.20 -9.43
N ILE A 155 -21.67 13.32 -9.37
CA ILE A 155 -21.64 12.06 -10.11
C ILE A 155 -22.58 11.06 -9.40
N TYR A 156 -23.56 10.48 -10.10
CA TYR A 156 -24.49 9.49 -9.52
C TYR A 156 -23.98 8.03 -9.63
N ASP A 157 -22.77 7.78 -9.12
CA ASP A 157 -22.21 6.43 -8.85
C ASP A 157 -22.02 6.26 -7.34
N ALA A 158 -22.63 5.22 -6.76
CA ALA A 158 -22.34 4.78 -5.39
C ALA A 158 -21.81 3.35 -5.36
N SER A 159 -20.52 3.22 -5.05
CA SER A 159 -19.87 1.95 -4.77
C SER A 159 -19.92 1.67 -3.26
N LEU A 160 -20.61 0.61 -2.84
CA LEU A 160 -20.82 0.26 -1.43
C LEU A 160 -20.11 -1.04 -1.02
N ASN A 161 -19.80 -1.17 0.27
CA ASN A 161 -19.18 -2.37 0.84
C ASN A 161 -19.72 -2.72 2.23
N GLN A 162 -19.67 -4.00 2.58
CA GLN A 162 -20.04 -4.51 3.89
C GLN A 162 -19.24 -5.78 4.21
N THR A 163 -18.44 -5.73 5.27
CA THR A 163 -17.75 -6.89 5.85
C THR A 163 -18.34 -7.23 7.22
N ASN A 164 -18.48 -8.52 7.51
CA ASN A 164 -18.84 -9.07 8.82
C ASN A 164 -18.21 -10.47 8.96
N SER A 165 -17.15 -10.56 9.75
CA SER A 165 -16.38 -11.78 10.05
C SER A 165 -17.25 -12.92 10.58
N SER A 166 -17.94 -12.74 11.72
CA SER A 166 -18.76 -13.80 12.34
C SER A 166 -19.84 -14.39 11.41
N GLY A 167 -20.37 -13.59 10.47
CA GLY A 167 -21.33 -14.06 9.47
C GLY A 167 -20.73 -14.49 8.12
N ASN A 168 -19.40 -14.51 7.96
CA ASN A 168 -18.68 -14.66 6.69
C ASN A 168 -19.31 -13.83 5.54
N ASN A 169 -19.62 -12.57 5.83
CA ASN A 169 -20.09 -11.63 4.81
C ASN A 169 -18.93 -10.74 4.37
N ASN A 170 -18.71 -10.67 3.07
CA ASN A 170 -17.87 -9.67 2.45
C ASN A 170 -18.55 -9.29 1.14
N LYS A 171 -19.33 -8.20 1.14
CA LYS A 171 -20.39 -7.95 0.14
C LYS A 171 -20.26 -6.58 -0.49
N PHE A 172 -20.45 -6.49 -1.80
CA PHE A 172 -20.54 -5.22 -2.52
C PHE A 172 -21.97 -4.91 -2.94
N TYR A 173 -22.26 -3.62 -3.14
CA TYR A 173 -23.45 -3.14 -3.83
C TYR A 173 -23.05 -1.91 -4.66
N LYS A 174 -23.08 -2.01 -6.00
CA LYS A 174 -22.91 -0.90 -6.93
C LYS A 174 -24.27 -0.30 -7.28
N LEU A 175 -24.31 1.01 -7.43
CA LEU A 175 -25.44 1.84 -7.84
C LEU A 175 -24.94 2.85 -8.87
N GLN A 176 -25.57 2.94 -10.04
CA GLN A 176 -25.31 4.02 -10.99
C GLN A 176 -26.66 4.53 -11.53
N ILE A 177 -26.86 5.84 -11.66
CA ILE A 177 -27.87 6.38 -12.58
C ILE A 177 -27.22 6.44 -13.95
N LEU A 178 -27.88 5.89 -14.96
CA LEU A 178 -27.42 5.87 -16.35
C LEU A 178 -28.38 6.65 -17.24
N THR A 179 -27.87 7.25 -18.32
CA THR A 179 -28.67 7.96 -19.33
C THR A 179 -28.19 7.74 -20.77
N ASP A 180 -29.11 7.86 -21.73
CA ASP A 180 -28.84 8.00 -23.18
C ASP A 180 -29.03 9.45 -23.68
N GLY A 181 -29.10 10.42 -22.76
CA GLY A 181 -29.41 11.83 -23.03
C GLY A 181 -30.91 12.14 -23.19
N ARG A 182 -31.80 11.16 -23.04
CA ARG A 182 -33.27 11.33 -23.09
C ARG A 182 -34.01 10.57 -21.99
N HIS A 183 -33.52 9.38 -21.67
CA HIS A 183 -34.06 8.46 -20.69
C HIS A 183 -33.06 8.24 -19.56
N PHE A 184 -33.57 7.79 -18.42
CA PHE A 184 -32.79 7.55 -17.21
C PHE A 184 -33.20 6.23 -16.55
N ARG A 185 -32.22 5.48 -16.06
CA ARG A 185 -32.41 4.22 -15.33
C ARG A 185 -31.44 4.13 -14.17
N THR A 186 -31.80 3.42 -13.11
CA THR A 186 -30.85 3.08 -12.06
C THR A 186 -30.34 1.66 -12.27
N TRP A 187 -29.07 1.53 -12.60
CA TRP A 187 -28.37 0.25 -12.57
C TRP A 187 -27.98 -0.13 -11.14
N THR A 188 -28.12 -1.41 -10.81
CA THR A 188 -27.73 -1.97 -9.51
C THR A 188 -27.06 -3.33 -9.71
N ARG A 189 -25.93 -3.57 -9.03
CA ARG A 189 -25.25 -4.89 -9.02
C ARG A 189 -24.73 -5.22 -7.63
N TRP A 190 -24.88 -6.46 -7.16
CA TRP A 190 -24.50 -6.85 -5.80
C TRP A 190 -24.09 -8.32 -5.71
N GLY A 191 -23.18 -8.61 -4.78
CA GLY A 191 -22.65 -9.96 -4.61
C GLY A 191 -21.65 -10.05 -3.49
N ARG A 192 -20.89 -11.15 -3.47
CA ARG A 192 -19.67 -11.26 -2.67
C ARG A 192 -18.55 -10.48 -3.37
N VAL A 193 -17.69 -9.81 -2.60
CA VAL A 193 -16.44 -9.19 -3.10
C VAL A 193 -15.62 -10.26 -3.85
N GLY A 194 -14.88 -9.87 -4.90
CA GLY A 194 -14.22 -10.80 -5.83
C GLY A 194 -15.12 -11.55 -6.84
N ALA A 195 -16.45 -11.37 -6.84
CA ALA A 195 -17.37 -12.13 -7.71
C ALA A 195 -18.38 -11.25 -8.48
N ASN A 196 -18.86 -11.74 -9.63
CA ASN A 196 -19.74 -10.99 -10.56
C ASN A 196 -21.04 -10.51 -9.90
N GLY A 197 -21.67 -11.35 -9.07
CA GLY A 197 -22.93 -11.04 -8.38
C GLY A 197 -24.19 -11.15 -9.24
N ALA A 198 -25.30 -10.60 -8.72
CA ALA A 198 -26.58 -10.45 -9.41
C ALA A 198 -26.85 -8.95 -9.65
N ASN A 199 -27.71 -8.61 -10.61
CA ASN A 199 -28.01 -7.24 -11.00
C ASN A 199 -29.51 -6.97 -11.20
N ALA A 200 -29.87 -5.69 -11.32
CA ALA A 200 -31.18 -5.23 -11.76
C ALA A 200 -31.10 -3.79 -12.31
N LEU A 201 -31.90 -3.51 -13.35
CA LEU A 201 -32.13 -2.18 -13.91
C LEU A 201 -33.50 -1.65 -13.43
N LEU A 202 -33.56 -0.42 -12.95
CA LEU A 202 -34.72 0.16 -12.24
C LEU A 202 -35.11 1.55 -12.79
N GLY A 203 -36.24 2.08 -12.31
CA GLY A 203 -36.89 3.29 -12.83
C GLY A 203 -37.75 3.00 -14.05
N ASP A 204 -38.62 3.95 -14.44
CA ASP A 204 -39.51 3.86 -15.61
C ASP A 204 -38.89 4.38 -16.92
N GLY A 205 -37.90 5.27 -16.82
CA GLY A 205 -37.29 6.00 -17.93
C GLY A 205 -37.12 7.49 -17.65
N SER A 206 -37.76 8.03 -16.60
CA SER A 206 -37.60 9.43 -16.16
C SER A 206 -36.49 9.61 -15.13
N LEU A 207 -35.86 10.80 -15.12
CA LEU A 207 -34.82 11.17 -14.15
C LEU A 207 -35.35 11.15 -12.71
N GLU A 208 -36.58 11.61 -12.46
CA GLU A 208 -37.21 11.57 -11.14
C GLU A 208 -37.29 10.12 -10.63
N SER A 209 -37.76 9.19 -11.47
CA SER A 209 -37.92 7.78 -11.11
C SER A 209 -36.59 7.06 -10.86
N ALA A 210 -35.57 7.36 -11.68
CA ALA A 210 -34.21 6.87 -11.47
C ALA A 210 -33.60 7.43 -10.17
N THR A 211 -33.64 8.74 -9.97
CA THR A 211 -33.11 9.40 -8.75
C THR A 211 -33.81 8.88 -7.48
N LYS A 212 -35.12 8.63 -7.57
CA LYS A 212 -35.94 8.06 -6.50
C LYS A 212 -35.56 6.62 -6.16
N GLU A 213 -35.39 5.73 -7.13
CA GLU A 213 -34.90 4.37 -6.84
C GLU A 213 -33.43 4.38 -6.38
N PHE A 214 -32.54 5.20 -6.96
CA PHE A 214 -31.16 5.35 -6.49
C PHE A 214 -31.10 5.76 -5.01
N ASN A 215 -31.75 6.87 -4.64
CA ASN A 215 -31.74 7.38 -3.27
C ASN A 215 -32.39 6.39 -2.28
N LYS A 216 -33.46 5.71 -2.68
CA LYS A 216 -34.11 4.64 -1.91
C LYS A 216 -33.17 3.45 -1.70
N LYS A 217 -32.54 2.93 -2.75
CA LYS A 217 -31.60 1.80 -2.64
C LYS A 217 -30.37 2.18 -1.81
N PHE A 218 -29.82 3.38 -1.99
CA PHE A 218 -28.72 3.87 -1.15
C PHE A 218 -29.14 3.85 0.34
N LYS A 219 -30.26 4.49 0.67
CA LYS A 219 -30.78 4.60 2.04
C LYS A 219 -31.15 3.24 2.65
N ASP A 220 -31.71 2.31 1.88
CA ASP A 220 -31.99 0.93 2.33
C ASP A 220 -30.70 0.21 2.79
N LYS A 221 -29.57 0.44 2.10
CA LYS A 221 -28.28 -0.22 2.32
C LYS A 221 -27.40 0.47 3.37
N THR A 222 -27.42 1.80 3.45
CA THR A 222 -26.54 2.59 4.35
C THR A 222 -27.25 3.15 5.58
N LEU A 223 -28.58 3.34 5.52
CA LEU A 223 -29.38 4.18 6.43
C LEU A 223 -28.97 5.66 6.48
N LEU A 224 -28.35 6.17 5.41
CA LEU A 224 -28.02 7.59 5.20
C LEU A 224 -28.79 8.10 3.95
N THR A 225 -29.07 9.40 3.84
CA THR A 225 -29.44 9.98 2.52
C THR A 225 -28.21 10.10 1.62
N TRP A 226 -28.42 10.37 0.33
CA TRP A 226 -27.31 10.61 -0.62
C TRP A 226 -26.54 11.90 -0.32
N ASP A 227 -27.20 12.91 0.24
CA ASP A 227 -26.55 14.14 0.71
C ASP A 227 -25.67 13.85 1.94
N GLU A 228 -26.16 12.96 2.82
CA GLU A 228 -25.44 12.44 3.98
C GLU A 228 -24.45 11.30 3.64
N ARG A 229 -24.13 11.03 2.36
CA ARG A 229 -23.33 9.87 1.93
C ARG A 229 -22.00 9.68 2.64
N MET A 230 -21.39 10.76 3.13
CA MET A 230 -20.13 10.76 3.88
C MET A 230 -20.27 10.63 5.40
N GLY A 231 -21.50 10.56 5.93
CA GLY A 231 -21.80 10.47 7.35
C GLY A 231 -21.35 9.16 8.02
N ALA A 232 -21.39 9.13 9.35
CA ALA A 232 -20.96 7.98 10.13
C ALA A 232 -21.80 6.72 9.78
N PRO A 233 -21.16 5.61 9.36
CA PRO A 233 -21.85 4.35 9.05
C PRO A 233 -22.71 3.82 10.18
N LYS A 234 -23.71 3.01 9.85
CA LYS A 234 -24.57 2.35 10.86
C LYS A 234 -24.12 0.89 11.07
N PRO A 235 -24.15 0.36 12.30
CA PRO A 235 -23.84 -1.05 12.55
C PRO A 235 -24.67 -2.00 11.68
N GLY A 236 -24.03 -3.01 11.10
CA GLY A 236 -24.70 -4.01 10.24
C GLY A 236 -25.20 -3.47 8.89
N LYS A 237 -24.80 -2.26 8.46
CA LYS A 237 -25.13 -1.66 7.17
C LYS A 237 -23.90 -1.56 6.25
N TYR A 238 -24.09 -1.07 5.04
CA TYR A 238 -23.02 -0.86 4.08
C TYR A 238 -22.36 0.51 4.30
N VAL A 239 -21.05 0.59 4.14
CA VAL A 239 -20.32 1.86 3.99
C VAL A 239 -20.36 2.32 2.53
N PHE A 240 -20.30 3.62 2.32
CA PHE A 240 -20.06 4.23 1.02
C PHE A 240 -18.56 4.42 0.78
N LEU A 241 -18.10 4.04 -0.41
CA LEU A 241 -16.73 4.21 -0.87
C LEU A 241 -16.68 5.36 -1.88
N GLU A 242 -16.14 6.49 -1.45
CA GLU A 242 -15.82 7.58 -2.36
C GLU A 242 -14.70 7.12 -3.29
N LYS A 243 -14.95 7.19 -4.60
CA LYS A 243 -13.92 7.08 -5.63
C LYS A 243 -13.46 8.47 -6.03
N ALA A 244 -12.21 8.60 -6.45
CA ALA A 244 -11.76 9.74 -7.22
C ALA A 244 -12.00 9.45 -8.70
N TYR A 245 -12.80 10.28 -9.38
CA TYR A 245 -12.90 10.26 -10.84
C TYR A 245 -12.04 11.39 -11.40
N GLU A 246 -10.85 11.02 -11.88
CA GLU A 246 -9.94 11.87 -12.64
C GLU A 246 -10.28 11.70 -14.15
N LYS A 247 -9.85 12.62 -15.02
CA LYS A 247 -10.17 12.50 -16.46
C LYS A 247 -9.37 11.34 -17.04
N GLU A 248 -10.07 10.30 -17.48
CA GLU A 248 -9.47 9.22 -18.28
C GLU A 248 -9.34 9.74 -19.71
N ASP A 249 -8.13 10.10 -20.13
CA ASP A 249 -7.86 10.56 -21.49
C ASP A 249 -8.04 9.39 -22.48
N GLU A 250 -8.52 9.72 -23.69
CA GLU A 250 -9.33 8.87 -24.59
C GLU A 250 -8.61 7.66 -25.24
N SER A 251 -7.53 7.16 -24.63
CA SER A 251 -6.64 6.12 -25.18
C SER A 251 -6.83 4.71 -24.59
N GLU A 252 -7.69 4.51 -23.58
CA GLU A 252 -7.79 3.21 -22.88
C GLU A 252 -8.74 2.18 -23.53
N GLU A 253 -9.41 2.50 -24.64
CA GLU A 253 -10.38 1.58 -25.29
C GLU A 253 -9.82 0.71 -26.44
N GLU A 254 -8.62 0.97 -26.99
CA GLU A 254 -8.13 0.21 -28.17
C GLU A 254 -7.44 -1.14 -27.86
N ASP A 255 -7.06 -1.40 -26.61
CA ASP A 255 -6.03 -2.42 -26.27
C ASP A 255 -6.56 -3.83 -25.89
N GLN A 256 -7.80 -4.19 -26.26
CA GLN A 256 -8.37 -5.54 -25.98
C GLN A 256 -8.66 -6.42 -27.21
N ASP A 257 -8.85 -5.85 -28.41
CA ASP A 257 -9.22 -6.61 -29.62
C ASP A 257 -8.06 -6.80 -30.62
N GLN A 258 -7.00 -7.49 -30.20
CA GLN A 258 -5.99 -7.99 -31.17
C GLN A 258 -5.28 -9.31 -30.81
N ALA A 259 -6.03 -10.28 -30.28
CA ALA A 259 -5.66 -11.70 -30.38
C ALA A 259 -6.38 -12.36 -31.56
N ASP A 260 -5.65 -13.16 -32.35
CA ASP A 260 -6.11 -13.96 -33.50
C ASP A 260 -6.92 -13.25 -34.62
N SER A 261 -6.20 -12.78 -35.64
CA SER A 261 -6.42 -13.31 -36.99
C SER A 261 -5.17 -13.20 -37.86
N SER A 262 -5.06 -14.02 -38.91
CA SER A 262 -3.87 -14.06 -39.77
C SER A 262 -4.19 -13.66 -41.22
N HIS A 263 -3.21 -13.01 -41.86
CA HIS A 263 -3.11 -12.79 -43.31
C HIS A 263 -4.20 -11.94 -44.00
N SER A 264 -3.93 -10.64 -44.09
CA SER A 264 -4.19 -9.88 -45.33
C SER A 264 -3.09 -8.83 -45.57
N LYS A 265 -2.89 -8.42 -46.83
CA LYS A 265 -1.87 -7.44 -47.25
C LYS A 265 -2.50 -6.32 -48.07
N THR A 266 -2.46 -5.08 -47.59
CA THR A 266 -2.51 -3.89 -48.46
C THR A 266 -1.97 -2.63 -47.77
N ALA A 267 -1.63 -1.61 -48.56
CA ALA A 267 -1.45 -0.21 -48.18
C ALA A 267 -0.61 0.11 -46.92
N ARG A 268 0.72 0.18 -47.09
CA ARG A 268 1.61 0.78 -46.08
C ARG A 268 1.40 2.30 -45.97
N SER A 269 0.88 2.78 -44.85
CA SER A 269 1.20 4.13 -44.38
C SER A 269 2.68 4.22 -44.00
N ARG A 270 3.22 5.44 -43.85
CA ARG A 270 4.63 5.64 -43.47
C ARG A 270 4.81 5.32 -41.99
N SER A 271 5.40 4.16 -41.69
CA SER A 271 5.76 3.78 -40.33
C SER A 271 6.73 4.78 -39.72
N ALA A 272 6.28 5.53 -38.72
CA ALA A 272 7.20 6.09 -37.73
C ALA A 272 8.04 4.95 -37.14
N SER A 273 9.33 5.16 -36.93
CA SER A 273 10.14 4.18 -36.19
C SER A 273 9.77 4.30 -34.71
N PRO A 274 9.62 3.19 -33.97
CA PRO A 274 9.27 3.25 -32.55
C PRO A 274 10.31 4.09 -31.79
N VAL A 275 9.83 5.02 -30.97
CA VAL A 275 10.71 5.96 -30.25
C VAL A 275 11.68 5.17 -29.38
N ARG A 276 12.97 5.45 -29.53
CA ARG A 276 14.02 4.70 -28.85
C ARG A 276 14.26 5.25 -27.45
N CYS A 277 14.26 4.37 -26.46
CA CYS A 277 14.71 4.65 -25.10
C CYS A 277 16.12 5.28 -25.08
N THR A 278 16.26 6.40 -24.38
CA THR A 278 17.53 7.13 -24.23
C THR A 278 18.23 6.81 -22.91
N LEU A 279 17.51 6.28 -21.92
CA LEU A 279 18.06 5.87 -20.63
C LEU A 279 19.22 4.85 -20.77
N PRO A 280 20.30 4.98 -19.97
CA PRO A 280 21.33 3.94 -19.86
C PRO A 280 20.73 2.59 -19.47
N VAL A 281 21.29 1.48 -19.97
CA VAL A 281 20.72 0.12 -19.78
C VAL A 281 20.41 -0.24 -18.31
N PRO A 282 21.29 0.02 -17.31
CA PRO A 282 20.96 -0.23 -15.91
C PRO A 282 19.75 0.59 -15.41
N VAL A 283 19.64 1.85 -15.83
CA VAL A 283 18.54 2.75 -15.46
C VAL A 283 17.24 2.30 -16.15
N LYS A 284 17.29 1.95 -17.45
CA LYS A 284 16.14 1.36 -18.17
C LYS A 284 15.61 0.13 -17.43
N SER A 285 16.47 -0.80 -17.03
CA SER A 285 16.05 -2.02 -16.33
C SER A 285 15.78 -1.85 -14.83
N LEU A 286 16.09 -0.69 -14.24
CA LEU A 286 15.51 -0.24 -12.98
C LEU A 286 14.06 0.25 -13.20
N MET A 287 13.81 1.04 -14.24
CA MET A 287 12.46 1.54 -14.55
C MET A 287 11.50 0.41 -14.93
N GLU A 288 11.98 -0.59 -15.68
CA GLU A 288 11.24 -1.83 -16.01
C GLU A 288 10.93 -2.72 -14.80
N LEU A 289 11.57 -2.48 -13.64
CA LEU A 289 11.29 -3.16 -12.37
C LEU A 289 10.35 -2.36 -11.48
N ILE A 290 10.50 -1.02 -11.44
CA ILE A 290 9.69 -0.12 -10.62
C ILE A 290 8.28 0.02 -11.19
N PHE A 291 8.17 0.26 -12.50
CA PHE A 291 6.89 0.41 -13.21
C PHE A 291 6.51 -0.88 -13.95
N ASN A 292 6.66 -2.01 -13.27
CA ASN A 292 6.22 -3.31 -13.75
C ASN A 292 4.79 -3.59 -13.28
N GLU A 293 3.85 -3.61 -14.23
CA GLU A 293 2.42 -3.71 -13.92
C GLU A 293 2.03 -5.11 -13.42
N GLU A 294 2.67 -6.19 -13.91
CA GLU A 294 2.51 -7.56 -13.37
C GLU A 294 2.96 -7.68 -11.91
N HIS A 295 4.06 -7.00 -11.53
CA HIS A 295 4.51 -6.95 -10.13
C HIS A 295 3.56 -6.12 -9.25
N MET A 296 2.95 -5.05 -9.77
CA MET A 296 1.93 -4.29 -9.04
C MET A 296 0.70 -5.15 -8.75
N ASP A 297 0.21 -5.89 -9.75
CA ASP A 297 -0.87 -6.87 -9.57
C ASP A 297 -0.48 -7.98 -8.58
N SER A 298 0.76 -8.49 -8.65
CA SER A 298 1.27 -9.48 -7.69
C SER A 298 1.31 -8.95 -6.25
N VAL A 299 1.71 -7.69 -6.06
CA VAL A 299 1.72 -7.03 -4.74
C VAL A 299 0.30 -6.77 -4.24
N MET A 300 -0.62 -6.31 -5.08
CA MET A 300 -2.02 -6.10 -4.71
C MET A 300 -2.72 -7.41 -4.34
N ALA A 301 -2.43 -8.51 -5.05
CA ALA A 301 -2.93 -9.84 -4.74
C ALA A 301 -2.35 -10.41 -3.42
N ASP A 302 -1.05 -10.21 -3.16
CA ASP A 302 -0.38 -10.56 -1.89
C ASP A 302 -0.93 -9.75 -0.69
N MET A 303 -1.41 -8.53 -0.95
CA MET A 303 -2.16 -7.70 0.02
C MET A 303 -3.66 -8.03 0.12
N ASN A 304 -4.14 -9.07 -0.58
CA ASN A 304 -5.57 -9.41 -0.69
C ASN A 304 -6.48 -8.26 -1.18
N TYR A 305 -5.97 -7.26 -1.91
CA TYR A 305 -6.72 -6.05 -2.30
C TYR A 305 -7.63 -6.29 -3.52
N ASP A 306 -8.91 -5.90 -3.46
CA ASP A 306 -9.85 -6.00 -4.60
C ASP A 306 -9.70 -4.80 -5.56
N VAL A 307 -8.67 -4.89 -6.40
CA VAL A 307 -8.35 -3.93 -7.49
C VAL A 307 -9.54 -3.71 -8.43
N LYS A 308 -10.34 -4.76 -8.72
CA LYS A 308 -11.47 -4.69 -9.65
C LYS A 308 -12.61 -3.83 -9.09
N LYS A 309 -12.79 -3.86 -7.76
CA LYS A 309 -13.74 -3.01 -7.06
C LYS A 309 -13.22 -1.59 -6.84
N MET A 310 -11.91 -1.44 -6.63
CA MET A 310 -11.26 -0.16 -6.36
C MET A 310 -9.86 -0.08 -7.01
N PRO A 311 -9.78 0.33 -8.29
CA PRO A 311 -8.49 0.54 -8.95
C PRO A 311 -7.70 1.67 -8.29
N LEU A 312 -6.36 1.61 -8.34
CA LEU A 312 -5.46 2.54 -7.63
C LEU A 312 -5.75 4.02 -7.91
N GLY A 313 -5.81 4.45 -9.17
CA GLY A 313 -6.18 5.83 -9.51
C GLY A 313 -7.53 6.28 -8.93
N LYS A 314 -8.50 5.35 -8.84
CA LYS A 314 -9.85 5.59 -8.28
C LYS A 314 -9.91 5.52 -6.74
N LEU A 315 -8.83 5.13 -6.06
CA LEU A 315 -8.70 5.18 -4.59
C LEU A 315 -8.61 6.64 -4.11
N SER A 316 -9.63 7.09 -3.38
CA SER A 316 -9.67 8.44 -2.82
C SER A 316 -8.89 8.55 -1.50
N LYS A 317 -8.33 9.74 -1.24
CA LYS A 317 -7.64 10.04 0.03
C LYS A 317 -8.56 9.85 1.24
N ALA A 318 -9.84 10.22 1.14
CA ALA A 318 -10.79 10.05 2.24
C ALA A 318 -11.06 8.57 2.57
N THR A 319 -11.06 7.67 1.56
CA THR A 319 -11.17 6.24 1.79
C THR A 319 -9.93 5.68 2.51
N ILE A 320 -8.72 6.10 2.13
CA ILE A 320 -7.48 5.75 2.85
C ILE A 320 -7.52 6.26 4.31
N THR A 321 -7.86 7.54 4.51
CA THR A 321 -7.99 8.16 5.84
C THR A 321 -9.04 7.47 6.72
N ARG A 322 -10.14 6.96 6.15
CA ARG A 322 -11.15 6.16 6.85
C ARG A 322 -10.65 4.76 7.21
N GLY A 323 -9.86 4.12 6.33
CA GLY A 323 -9.15 2.88 6.63
C GLY A 323 -8.23 3.04 7.84
N TYR A 324 -7.36 4.05 7.81
CA TYR A 324 -6.49 4.40 8.94
C TYR A 324 -7.27 4.70 10.23
N SER A 325 -8.36 5.46 10.13
CA SER A 325 -9.25 5.74 11.28
C SER A 325 -9.81 4.47 11.91
N ALA A 326 -10.25 3.49 11.10
CA ALA A 326 -10.75 2.22 11.61
C ALA A 326 -9.63 1.39 12.28
N LEU A 327 -8.42 1.35 11.70
CA LEU A 327 -7.26 0.72 12.34
C LEU A 327 -6.81 1.44 13.63
N LYS A 328 -7.05 2.75 13.74
CA LYS A 328 -6.77 3.53 14.95
C LYS A 328 -7.67 3.16 16.12
N GLU A 329 -8.97 2.92 15.88
CA GLU A 329 -9.86 2.40 16.93
C GLU A 329 -9.46 0.96 17.32
N VAL A 330 -9.12 0.08 16.36
CA VAL A 330 -8.56 -1.25 16.67
C VAL A 330 -7.33 -1.13 17.57
N ALA A 331 -6.39 -0.26 17.22
CA ALA A 331 -5.15 -0.05 17.98
C ALA A 331 -5.43 0.43 19.41
N ALA A 332 -6.32 1.41 19.58
CA ALA A 332 -6.71 1.92 20.89
C ALA A 332 -7.29 0.81 21.78
N ILE A 333 -8.13 -0.07 21.25
CA ILE A 333 -8.71 -1.21 21.98
C ILE A 333 -7.69 -2.32 22.28
N LEU A 334 -6.63 -2.45 21.48
CA LEU A 334 -5.54 -3.41 21.72
C LEU A 334 -4.51 -2.89 22.75
N ASP A 335 -4.36 -1.57 22.88
CA ASP A 335 -3.51 -0.93 23.89
C ASP A 335 -4.25 -0.74 25.23
N ASP A 336 -5.52 -0.34 25.19
CA ASP A 336 -6.42 -0.21 26.35
C ASP A 336 -7.73 -1.00 26.13
N PRO A 337 -7.80 -2.24 26.66
CA PRO A 337 -9.00 -3.07 26.64
C PRO A 337 -10.27 -2.44 27.22
N ASP A 338 -10.18 -1.50 28.17
CA ASP A 338 -11.35 -0.93 28.83
C ASP A 338 -12.11 0.05 27.92
N LEU A 339 -11.48 0.56 26.85
CA LEU A 339 -12.14 1.40 25.83
C LEU A 339 -13.27 0.66 25.11
N ALA A 340 -13.18 -0.67 24.96
CA ALA A 340 -14.23 -1.49 24.35
C ALA A 340 -15.59 -1.29 25.05
N THR A 341 -15.59 -1.19 26.39
CA THR A 341 -16.80 -0.94 27.18
C THR A 341 -17.03 0.56 27.41
N SER A 342 -15.98 1.30 27.81
CA SER A 342 -16.11 2.68 28.29
C SER A 342 -16.28 3.73 27.17
N GLN A 343 -15.64 3.55 26.02
CA GLN A 343 -15.74 4.45 24.86
C GLN A 343 -16.79 3.94 23.85
N HIS A 344 -16.88 2.63 23.64
CA HIS A 344 -17.71 2.04 22.58
C HIS A 344 -18.99 1.33 23.06
N GLY A 345 -19.15 1.09 24.36
CA GLY A 345 -20.35 0.45 24.93
C GLY A 345 -20.54 -1.01 24.53
N MET A 346 -19.48 -1.70 24.08
CA MET A 346 -19.51 -3.09 23.62
C MET A 346 -19.18 -4.05 24.78
N GLY A 347 -19.71 -5.27 24.72
CA GLY A 347 -19.62 -6.24 25.81
C GLY A 347 -18.28 -6.96 25.93
N SER A 348 -17.36 -6.79 24.96
CA SER A 348 -16.00 -7.34 25.04
C SER A 348 -15.01 -6.69 24.07
N VAL A 349 -13.73 -6.79 24.40
CA VAL A 349 -12.58 -6.48 23.51
C VAL A 349 -12.71 -7.19 22.15
N ARG A 350 -13.18 -8.44 22.14
CA ARG A 350 -13.39 -9.22 20.91
C ARG A 350 -14.48 -8.62 20.03
N GLU A 351 -15.60 -8.21 20.61
CA GLU A 351 -16.70 -7.57 19.88
C GLU A 351 -16.24 -6.25 19.25
N ALA A 352 -15.48 -5.44 20.00
CA ALA A 352 -14.98 -4.15 19.53
C ALA A 352 -13.87 -4.29 18.47
N THR A 353 -12.88 -5.16 18.67
CA THR A 353 -11.86 -5.46 17.65
C THR A 353 -12.49 -6.06 16.38
N GLU A 354 -13.50 -6.93 16.50
CA GLU A 354 -14.26 -7.42 15.34
C GLU A 354 -15.06 -6.30 14.66
N HIS A 355 -15.71 -5.40 15.42
CA HIS A 355 -16.43 -4.26 14.85
C HIS A 355 -15.53 -3.36 14.00
N PHE A 356 -14.38 -2.95 14.53
CA PHE A 356 -13.48 -2.04 13.81
C PHE A 356 -12.64 -2.74 12.72
N SER A 357 -12.35 -4.04 12.85
CA SER A 357 -11.85 -4.86 11.74
C SER A 357 -12.84 -4.90 10.58
N ASN A 358 -14.12 -5.18 10.86
CA ASN A 358 -15.18 -5.18 9.87
C ASN A 358 -15.38 -3.81 9.22
N LEU A 359 -15.22 -2.73 9.98
CA LEU A 359 -15.27 -1.36 9.44
C LEU A 359 -14.07 -1.07 8.52
N TYR A 360 -12.86 -1.48 8.90
CA TYR A 360 -11.65 -1.37 8.07
C TYR A 360 -11.80 -2.12 6.74
N TYR A 361 -12.14 -3.41 6.75
CA TYR A 361 -12.38 -4.18 5.52
C TYR A 361 -13.60 -3.71 4.71
N SER A 362 -14.54 -3.01 5.36
CA SER A 362 -15.60 -2.31 4.65
C SER A 362 -15.05 -1.10 3.90
N TYR A 363 -14.17 -0.28 4.49
CA TYR A 363 -13.56 0.87 3.80
C TYR A 363 -12.50 0.47 2.75
N ILE A 364 -11.67 -0.52 3.05
CA ILE A 364 -10.56 -0.97 2.21
C ILE A 364 -10.93 -2.34 1.64
N PRO A 365 -11.35 -2.43 0.35
CA PRO A 365 -11.88 -3.68 -0.19
C PRO A 365 -10.82 -4.78 -0.27
N HIS A 366 -11.06 -5.87 0.45
CA HIS A 366 -10.22 -7.06 0.41
C HIS A 366 -10.98 -8.23 -0.23
N ASP A 367 -10.33 -9.00 -1.12
CA ASP A 367 -10.82 -10.30 -1.55
C ASP A 367 -10.23 -11.43 -0.69
N PHE A 368 -11.09 -12.03 0.13
CA PHE A 368 -10.80 -13.22 0.95
C PHE A 368 -11.24 -14.53 0.28
N GLY A 369 -11.67 -14.49 -0.99
CA GLY A 369 -12.29 -15.61 -1.67
C GLY A 369 -13.50 -16.11 -0.87
N ARG A 370 -13.56 -17.42 -0.56
CA ARG A 370 -14.60 -18.01 0.30
C ARG A 370 -14.27 -17.98 1.80
N ASN A 371 -13.06 -17.57 2.18
CA ASN A 371 -12.60 -17.56 3.57
C ASN A 371 -13.31 -16.50 4.41
N VAL A 372 -13.24 -16.65 5.73
CA VAL A 372 -13.77 -15.68 6.70
C VAL A 372 -12.82 -14.48 6.78
N PRO A 373 -13.32 -13.22 6.70
CA PRO A 373 -12.51 -12.03 6.97
C PRO A 373 -11.86 -12.10 8.36
N PRO A 374 -10.51 -12.02 8.49
CA PRO A 374 -9.81 -12.25 9.74
C PRO A 374 -9.98 -11.07 10.72
N VAL A 375 -10.19 -11.34 12.01
CA VAL A 375 -10.29 -10.25 13.00
C VAL A 375 -8.88 -9.77 13.41
N ILE A 376 -8.63 -8.47 13.24
CA ILE A 376 -7.39 -7.79 13.65
C ILE A 376 -7.37 -7.73 15.17
N SER A 377 -6.67 -8.69 15.76
CA SER A 377 -6.79 -9.07 17.19
C SER A 377 -5.46 -9.01 17.95
N ASN A 378 -4.43 -8.44 17.34
CA ASN A 378 -3.10 -8.21 17.91
C ASN A 378 -2.30 -7.23 17.05
N HIS A 379 -1.23 -6.68 17.61
CA HIS A 379 -0.36 -5.69 16.97
C HIS A 379 0.35 -6.21 15.72
N GLN A 380 0.61 -7.52 15.59
CA GLN A 380 1.22 -8.11 14.39
C GLN A 380 0.27 -8.11 13.19
N LEU A 381 -1.02 -8.37 13.42
CA LEU A 381 -2.05 -8.20 12.40
C LEU A 381 -2.23 -6.71 12.07
N LEU A 382 -2.39 -5.85 13.08
CA LEU A 382 -2.53 -4.40 12.92
C LEU A 382 -1.40 -3.81 12.06
N LYS A 383 -0.14 -4.15 12.37
CA LYS A 383 1.02 -3.64 11.62
C LYS A 383 0.96 -4.00 10.14
N ARG A 384 0.56 -5.23 9.77
CA ARG A 384 0.45 -5.62 8.35
C ARG A 384 -0.57 -4.77 7.59
N GLU A 385 -1.73 -4.51 8.20
CA GLU A 385 -2.79 -3.69 7.59
C GLU A 385 -2.37 -2.21 7.47
N VAL A 386 -1.52 -1.73 8.38
CA VAL A 386 -0.89 -0.41 8.29
C VAL A 386 0.12 -0.33 7.14
N GLU A 387 1.05 -1.29 7.06
CA GLU A 387 2.05 -1.38 5.97
C GLU A 387 1.39 -1.55 4.58
N MET A 388 0.21 -2.18 4.55
CA MET A 388 -0.64 -2.31 3.36
C MET A 388 -1.23 -0.96 2.92
N LEU A 389 -1.80 -0.17 3.84
CA LEU A 389 -2.28 1.18 3.54
C LEU A 389 -1.17 2.15 3.11
N GLU A 390 0.02 2.04 3.72
CA GLU A 390 1.20 2.82 3.29
C GLU A 390 1.57 2.44 1.84
N SER A 391 1.65 1.14 1.55
CA SER A 391 1.99 0.64 0.21
C SER A 391 0.96 0.98 -0.86
N LEU A 392 -0.35 0.97 -0.55
CA LEU A 392 -1.39 1.44 -1.47
C LEU A 392 -1.22 2.93 -1.84
N THR A 393 -0.61 3.73 -0.96
CA THR A 393 -0.31 5.15 -1.24
C THR A 393 0.87 5.27 -2.21
N ASP A 394 1.97 4.55 -1.98
CA ASP A 394 3.11 4.52 -2.91
C ASP A 394 2.74 3.93 -4.28
N LEU A 395 1.87 2.91 -4.30
CA LEU A 395 1.33 2.30 -5.52
C LEU A 395 0.44 3.27 -6.30
N LYS A 396 -0.42 4.07 -5.63
CA LYS A 396 -1.22 5.10 -6.34
C LYS A 396 -0.32 6.13 -7.00
N ASP A 397 0.72 6.64 -6.30
CA ASP A 397 1.64 7.60 -6.90
C ASP A 397 2.38 7.01 -8.12
N ALA A 398 2.67 5.71 -8.10
CA ALA A 398 3.26 5.01 -9.24
C ALA A 398 2.28 4.82 -10.42
N ASP A 399 1.00 4.51 -10.16
CA ASP A 399 -0.08 4.43 -11.17
C ASP A 399 -0.29 5.79 -11.87
N THR A 400 -0.26 6.90 -11.12
CA THR A 400 -0.31 8.25 -11.69
C THR A 400 0.85 8.53 -12.65
N ILE A 401 2.07 8.08 -12.33
CA ILE A 401 3.25 8.23 -13.20
C ILE A 401 3.17 7.32 -14.43
N ILE A 402 2.62 6.10 -14.28
CA ILE A 402 2.39 5.15 -15.37
C ILE A 402 1.45 5.75 -16.42
N LYS A 403 0.35 6.40 -15.99
CA LYS A 403 -0.67 6.99 -16.85
C LYS A 403 -0.20 8.25 -17.57
N ALA A 404 0.40 9.20 -16.86
CA ALA A 404 0.98 10.43 -17.46
C ALA A 404 2.17 10.18 -18.42
N GLY A 405 2.54 8.91 -18.63
CA GLY A 405 3.50 8.47 -19.64
C GLY A 405 2.90 8.21 -21.03
N LYS A 406 1.57 8.08 -21.19
CA LYS A 406 0.92 7.65 -22.44
C LYS A 406 0.90 8.72 -23.55
N ASP A 407 0.74 9.99 -23.20
CA ASP A 407 0.27 11.03 -24.13
C ASP A 407 1.36 11.68 -25.00
N LYS A 408 2.62 11.22 -24.91
CA LYS A 408 3.78 11.84 -25.56
C LYS A 408 4.32 10.96 -26.70
N SER A 409 3.71 11.04 -27.88
CA SER A 409 4.09 10.30 -29.09
C SER A 409 5.58 10.31 -29.43
N ASP A 410 6.27 11.40 -29.06
CA ASP A 410 7.64 11.69 -29.47
C ASP A 410 8.68 11.29 -28.39
N VAL A 411 8.24 10.77 -27.24
CA VAL A 411 9.09 10.37 -26.11
C VAL A 411 8.81 8.91 -25.74
N HIS A 412 9.87 8.09 -25.64
CA HIS A 412 9.71 6.69 -25.25
C HIS A 412 9.21 6.58 -23.79
N ILE A 413 8.27 5.66 -23.54
CA ILE A 413 7.47 5.62 -22.31
C ILE A 413 8.30 5.58 -21.01
N MET A 414 9.40 4.81 -20.99
CA MET A 414 10.26 4.73 -19.79
C MET A 414 11.02 6.03 -19.52
N ASP A 415 11.32 6.81 -20.54
CA ASP A 415 11.98 8.11 -20.42
C ASP A 415 11.00 9.15 -19.87
N SER A 416 9.72 9.11 -20.28
CA SER A 416 8.65 9.91 -19.68
C SER A 416 8.38 9.50 -18.23
N ARG A 417 8.23 8.19 -17.95
CA ARG A 417 8.08 7.64 -16.58
C ARG A 417 9.27 7.99 -15.68
N PHE A 418 10.50 8.04 -16.21
CA PHE A 418 11.70 8.47 -15.49
C PHE A 418 11.73 9.98 -15.21
N GLN A 419 11.38 10.83 -16.20
CA GLN A 419 11.28 12.29 -16.01
C GLN A 419 10.30 12.65 -14.87
N SER A 420 9.18 11.94 -14.79
CA SER A 420 8.18 12.10 -13.72
C SER A 420 8.65 11.72 -12.31
N LEU A 421 9.84 11.10 -12.15
CA LEU A 421 10.43 10.89 -10.82
C LEU A 421 11.09 12.13 -10.22
N GLY A 422 11.39 13.17 -11.01
CA GLY A 422 12.05 14.38 -10.50
C GLY A 422 13.44 14.11 -9.90
N LEU A 423 14.26 13.29 -10.55
CA LEU A 423 15.63 12.99 -10.11
C LEU A 423 16.65 13.89 -10.82
N GLU A 424 17.52 14.53 -10.04
CA GLU A 424 18.65 15.35 -10.52
C GLU A 424 19.91 14.49 -10.79
N GLU A 425 20.08 13.38 -10.06
CA GLU A 425 21.08 12.35 -10.36
C GLU A 425 20.44 10.95 -10.41
N THR A 426 20.86 10.12 -11.36
CA THR A 426 20.67 8.65 -11.34
C THR A 426 21.87 7.97 -12.01
N THR A 427 23.04 8.09 -11.38
CA THR A 427 24.32 7.60 -11.93
C THR A 427 24.57 6.16 -11.51
N SER A 428 24.65 5.24 -12.47
CA SER A 428 25.10 3.86 -12.22
C SER A 428 26.58 3.86 -11.79
N VAL A 429 26.87 3.31 -10.61
CA VAL A 429 28.23 3.21 -10.07
C VAL A 429 28.94 2.01 -10.69
N GLU A 430 30.13 2.20 -11.25
CA GLU A 430 30.88 1.13 -11.90
C GLU A 430 31.41 0.10 -10.89
N ARG A 431 31.18 -1.20 -11.19
CA ARG A 431 31.54 -2.35 -10.34
C ARG A 431 33.02 -2.44 -9.94
N ALA A 432 33.91 -1.79 -10.68
CA ALA A 432 35.36 -1.79 -10.44
C ALA A 432 35.82 -0.70 -9.45
N THR A 433 34.93 0.20 -9.02
CA THR A 433 35.26 1.32 -8.12
C THR A 433 35.29 0.92 -6.65
N ASP A 434 36.10 1.62 -5.84
CA ASP A 434 36.03 1.49 -4.38
C ASP A 434 34.69 1.99 -3.81
N GLU A 435 33.97 2.90 -4.51
CA GLU A 435 32.61 3.32 -4.17
C GLU A 435 31.64 2.12 -4.19
N PHE A 436 31.55 1.41 -5.32
CA PHE A 436 30.74 0.19 -5.45
C PHE A 436 31.17 -0.87 -4.44
N LYS A 437 32.47 -1.07 -4.29
CA LYS A 437 33.04 -2.09 -3.39
C LYS A 437 32.70 -1.82 -1.92
N HIS A 438 32.83 -0.60 -1.43
CA HIS A 438 32.47 -0.27 -0.04
C HIS A 438 30.96 -0.38 0.23
N ILE A 439 30.12 -0.07 -0.76
CA ILE A 439 28.67 -0.26 -0.68
C ILE A 439 28.31 -1.76 -0.66
N SER A 440 28.98 -2.58 -1.49
CA SER A 440 28.88 -4.04 -1.48
C SER A 440 29.35 -4.66 -0.16
N ASP A 441 30.51 -4.21 0.35
CA ASP A 441 31.05 -4.61 1.65
C ASP A 441 30.09 -4.25 2.80
N TYR A 442 29.38 -3.13 2.72
CA TYR A 442 28.36 -2.75 3.69
C TYR A 442 27.12 -3.66 3.58
N LEU A 443 26.58 -3.87 2.38
CA LEU A 443 25.43 -4.77 2.14
C LEU A 443 25.69 -6.18 2.67
N ILE A 444 26.78 -6.80 2.24
CA ILE A 444 27.08 -8.21 2.51
C ILE A 444 27.47 -8.42 3.99
N ASN A 445 28.38 -7.60 4.53
CA ASN A 445 28.87 -7.80 5.90
C ASN A 445 27.95 -7.19 6.99
N SER A 446 26.88 -6.48 6.62
CA SER A 446 25.79 -6.09 7.55
C SER A 446 24.55 -7.01 7.46
N ARG A 447 24.67 -8.19 6.84
CA ARG A 447 23.68 -9.27 7.03
C ARG A 447 23.71 -9.78 8.47
N GLY A 448 22.66 -9.49 9.22
CA GLY A 448 22.39 -10.07 10.54
C GLY A 448 22.23 -11.59 10.47
N SER A 449 22.85 -12.31 11.42
CA SER A 449 22.98 -13.77 11.40
C SER A 449 21.66 -14.55 11.54
N THR A 450 20.59 -13.91 11.99
CA THR A 450 19.25 -14.52 12.09
C THR A 450 18.45 -14.47 10.77
N HIS A 451 18.95 -13.79 9.72
CA HIS A 451 18.24 -13.65 8.45
C HIS A 451 18.93 -14.48 7.36
N GLY A 452 18.17 -15.38 6.73
CA GLY A 452 18.67 -16.37 5.77
C GLY A 452 18.98 -15.85 4.36
N HIS A 453 18.92 -14.53 4.13
CA HIS A 453 19.11 -13.94 2.81
C HIS A 453 20.48 -14.22 2.21
N GLU A 454 20.50 -14.58 0.93
CA GLU A 454 21.69 -14.50 0.07
C GLU A 454 21.57 -13.24 -0.81
N TYR A 455 22.69 -12.68 -1.26
CA TYR A 455 22.71 -11.41 -1.99
C TYR A 455 23.57 -11.49 -3.25
N GLU A 456 22.94 -11.38 -4.41
CA GLU A 456 23.63 -10.99 -5.64
C GLU A 456 23.35 -9.50 -5.90
N LEU A 457 24.38 -8.66 -5.74
CA LEU A 457 24.29 -7.22 -6.02
C LEU A 457 24.38 -6.98 -7.54
N LEU A 458 23.27 -6.54 -8.12
CA LEU A 458 23.12 -6.31 -9.56
C LEU A 458 23.56 -4.90 -9.95
N ASP A 459 22.99 -3.89 -9.30
CA ASP A 459 23.21 -2.48 -9.65
C ASP A 459 23.32 -1.63 -8.38
N VAL A 460 24.13 -0.58 -8.45
CA VAL A 460 24.21 0.49 -7.44
C VAL A 460 24.07 1.81 -8.21
N PHE A 461 23.12 2.63 -7.81
CA PHE A 461 22.87 3.96 -8.38
C PHE A 461 23.13 5.02 -7.31
N ARG A 462 23.91 6.06 -7.62
CA ARG A 462 23.79 7.34 -6.90
C ARG A 462 22.49 8.00 -7.33
N ILE A 463 21.75 8.55 -6.38
CA ILE A 463 20.51 9.27 -6.63
C ILE A 463 20.47 10.60 -5.87
N GLU A 464 19.91 11.62 -6.50
CA GLU A 464 19.62 12.93 -5.91
C GLU A 464 18.19 13.30 -6.34
N ARG A 465 17.29 13.51 -5.37
CA ARG A 465 15.90 13.94 -5.62
C ARG A 465 15.83 15.47 -5.70
N GLN A 466 15.02 15.99 -6.62
CA GLN A 466 14.88 17.43 -6.83
C GLN A 466 14.53 18.18 -5.53
N GLY A 467 15.37 19.17 -5.18
CA GLY A 467 15.22 19.99 -3.96
C GLY A 467 15.40 19.27 -2.62
N GLU A 468 15.61 17.95 -2.58
CA GLU A 468 15.74 17.20 -1.31
C GLU A 468 17.04 17.55 -0.57
N LYS A 469 18.13 17.76 -1.31
CA LYS A 469 19.39 18.25 -0.77
C LYS A 469 19.21 19.63 -0.15
N ASP A 470 18.56 20.56 -0.84
CA ASP A 470 18.35 21.93 -0.38
C ASP A 470 17.49 21.96 0.90
N ARG A 471 16.43 21.13 0.97
CA ARG A 471 15.62 20.90 2.19
C ARG A 471 16.52 20.47 3.37
N PHE A 472 17.33 19.44 3.17
CA PHE A 472 18.22 18.89 4.19
C PHE A 472 19.28 19.91 4.65
N GLU A 473 19.93 20.60 3.71
CA GLU A 473 20.98 21.59 4.01
C GLU A 473 20.42 22.85 4.69
N GLN A 474 19.17 23.25 4.39
CA GLN A 474 18.48 24.35 5.07
C GLN A 474 18.08 23.99 6.51
N SER A 475 17.42 22.84 6.73
CA SER A 475 16.94 22.44 8.06
C SER A 475 18.05 21.91 8.99
N HIS A 476 19.11 21.31 8.45
CA HIS A 476 20.11 20.60 9.26
C HIS A 476 21.58 20.95 8.96
N GLY A 477 21.92 21.49 7.78
CA GLY A 477 23.30 21.68 7.32
C GLY A 477 24.19 22.63 8.15
N LYS A 478 23.63 23.32 9.15
CA LYS A 478 24.35 24.23 10.08
C LYS A 478 24.35 23.76 11.54
N ARG A 479 23.86 22.56 11.85
CA ARG A 479 23.83 22.04 13.23
C ARG A 479 25.24 21.83 13.79
N THR A 480 25.44 22.27 15.04
CA THR A 480 26.69 22.07 15.80
C THR A 480 26.73 20.70 16.52
N SER A 481 25.57 20.23 16.99
CA SER A 481 25.33 18.84 17.41
C SER A 481 24.81 18.06 16.20
N SER A 482 25.61 17.18 15.61
CA SER A 482 25.27 16.46 14.38
C SER A 482 25.76 15.01 14.43
N ASP A 483 24.87 14.06 14.22
CA ASP A 483 25.22 12.66 14.03
C ASP A 483 24.61 12.15 12.71
N ARG A 484 25.11 12.69 11.59
CA ARG A 484 24.73 12.23 10.26
C ARG A 484 25.22 10.80 10.01
N ARG A 485 24.32 9.89 9.69
CA ARG A 485 24.63 8.48 9.39
C ARG A 485 24.08 8.04 8.03
N LEU A 486 24.77 7.10 7.38
CA LEU A 486 24.33 6.44 6.15
C LEU A 486 23.71 5.08 6.51
N LEU A 487 22.39 4.96 6.35
CA LEU A 487 21.58 3.86 6.90
C LEU A 487 20.64 3.26 5.85
N TRP A 488 20.28 1.99 6.05
CA TRP A 488 19.44 1.22 5.14
C TRP A 488 17.95 1.48 5.34
N HIS A 489 17.25 1.77 4.25
CA HIS A 489 15.79 1.62 4.14
C HIS A 489 15.44 0.57 3.09
N GLY A 490 14.29 -0.07 3.21
CA GLY A 490 13.82 -1.11 2.28
C GLY A 490 12.30 -1.14 2.24
N SER A 491 11.77 -1.36 1.05
CA SER A 491 10.33 -1.39 0.75
C SER A 491 10.11 -2.22 -0.52
N ARG A 492 8.87 -2.56 -0.86
CA ARG A 492 8.53 -3.34 -2.07
C ARG A 492 8.98 -2.59 -3.32
N SER A 493 9.46 -3.29 -4.36
CA SER A 493 10.05 -2.61 -5.54
C SER A 493 9.04 -1.70 -6.26
N THR A 494 7.75 -2.05 -6.21
CA THR A 494 6.62 -1.29 -6.75
C THR A 494 6.42 0.07 -6.06
N ASN A 495 6.75 0.17 -4.77
CA ASN A 495 6.60 1.41 -4.00
C ASN A 495 7.61 2.50 -4.42
N TYR A 496 8.67 2.13 -5.15
CA TYR A 496 9.73 3.07 -5.51
C TYR A 496 9.30 4.15 -6.51
N GLY A 497 8.18 3.98 -7.21
CA GLY A 497 7.57 5.08 -7.99
C GLY A 497 7.15 6.25 -7.09
N GLY A 498 6.43 5.94 -6.00
CA GLY A 498 6.09 6.90 -4.95
C GLY A 498 7.31 7.39 -4.16
N ILE A 499 8.19 6.50 -3.70
CA ILE A 499 9.34 6.88 -2.85
C ILE A 499 10.36 7.74 -3.60
N LEU A 500 10.61 7.52 -4.90
CA LEU A 500 11.54 8.35 -5.66
C LEU A 500 10.91 9.70 -6.08
N SER A 501 9.63 9.74 -6.42
CA SER A 501 8.95 10.99 -6.78
C SER A 501 8.62 11.87 -5.57
N GLN A 502 8.03 11.31 -4.51
CA GLN A 502 7.57 12.04 -3.31
C GLN A 502 8.58 12.05 -2.15
N GLY A 503 9.44 11.04 -2.07
CA GLY A 503 10.40 10.85 -0.97
C GLY A 503 9.89 9.88 0.10
N LEU A 504 10.74 9.60 1.10
CA LEU A 504 10.30 8.86 2.29
C LEU A 504 9.34 9.73 3.12
N ARG A 505 8.17 9.18 3.42
CA ARG A 505 7.08 9.85 4.13
C ARG A 505 6.99 9.39 5.57
N ILE A 506 6.37 10.21 6.42
CA ILE A 506 5.94 9.83 7.77
C ILE A 506 4.45 9.51 7.71
N ALA A 507 4.03 8.44 8.38
CA ALA A 507 2.65 8.02 8.45
C ALA A 507 1.69 9.15 8.86
N PRO A 508 0.50 9.26 8.23
CA PRO A 508 -0.39 10.40 8.42
C PRO A 508 -0.99 10.45 9.85
N PRO A 509 -1.46 11.63 10.33
CA PRO A 509 -1.99 11.79 11.69
C PRO A 509 -3.08 10.80 12.09
N GLU A 510 -3.87 10.34 11.13
CA GLU A 510 -5.01 9.43 11.32
C GLU A 510 -4.62 7.96 11.46
N ALA A 511 -3.39 7.57 11.07
CA ALA A 511 -2.89 6.21 11.27
C ALA A 511 -2.84 5.83 12.77
N PRO A 512 -2.99 4.54 13.15
CA PRO A 512 -2.64 4.08 14.49
C PRO A 512 -1.17 4.36 14.80
N VAL A 513 -0.83 4.68 16.05
CA VAL A 513 0.59 4.81 16.46
C VAL A 513 1.22 3.45 16.78
N SER A 514 0.41 2.52 17.28
CA SER A 514 0.76 1.18 17.78
C SER A 514 1.13 0.17 16.69
N GLY A 515 1.12 0.59 15.41
CA GLY A 515 1.76 -0.15 14.31
C GLY A 515 3.28 0.07 14.22
N TYR A 516 3.81 1.09 14.88
CA TYR A 516 5.20 1.55 14.78
C TYR A 516 5.90 1.50 16.14
N MET A 517 7.01 0.75 16.24
CA MET A 517 7.66 0.40 17.52
C MET A 517 8.13 1.60 18.36
N PHE A 518 8.46 2.71 17.71
CA PHE A 518 8.95 3.97 18.28
C PHE A 518 8.12 5.18 17.80
N GLY A 519 6.83 4.98 17.59
CA GLY A 519 5.92 5.99 17.04
C GLY A 519 6.13 6.25 15.55
N LYS A 520 5.39 7.22 15.00
CA LYS A 520 5.41 7.54 13.55
C LYS A 520 6.69 8.28 13.18
N GLY A 521 7.43 7.78 12.20
CA GLY A 521 8.68 8.39 11.71
C GLY A 521 9.25 7.61 10.52
N ILE A 522 10.37 8.06 9.97
CA ILE A 522 11.10 7.31 8.94
C ILE A 522 12.02 6.31 9.64
N TYR A 523 11.78 5.01 9.43
CA TYR A 523 12.54 3.91 10.01
C TYR A 523 13.74 3.52 9.13
N LEU A 524 14.92 3.51 9.73
CA LEU A 524 16.22 3.18 9.12
C LEU A 524 16.98 2.15 9.97
N ALA A 525 17.82 1.33 9.37
CA ALA A 525 18.66 0.34 10.06
C ALA A 525 20.14 0.42 9.66
N ASP A 526 21.04 0.02 10.54
CA ASP A 526 22.47 -0.15 10.23
C ASP A 526 22.83 -1.57 9.74
N MET A 527 21.85 -2.49 9.72
CA MET A 527 22.00 -3.87 9.25
C MET A 527 21.12 -4.08 8.00
N ALA A 528 21.76 -4.27 6.83
CA ALA A 528 21.05 -4.36 5.55
C ALA A 528 19.95 -5.44 5.54
N SER A 529 20.19 -6.58 6.18
CA SER A 529 19.21 -7.67 6.21
C SER A 529 17.98 -7.39 7.06
N LYS A 530 17.99 -6.34 7.90
CA LYS A 530 16.79 -5.88 8.59
C LYS A 530 15.87 -5.15 7.60
N SER A 531 16.42 -4.22 6.82
CA SER A 531 15.67 -3.48 5.81
C SER A 531 15.27 -4.36 4.62
N ALA A 532 16.08 -5.37 4.27
CA ALA A 532 15.76 -6.34 3.22
C ALA A 532 14.49 -7.17 3.50
N ASN A 533 14.12 -7.37 4.78
CA ASN A 533 12.86 -8.06 5.14
C ASN A 533 11.62 -7.31 4.62
N TYR A 534 11.68 -5.98 4.53
CA TYR A 534 10.56 -5.14 4.06
C TYR A 534 10.44 -5.09 2.52
N CYS A 535 11.39 -5.69 1.79
CA CYS A 535 11.40 -5.65 0.33
C CYS A 535 10.42 -6.63 -0.32
N ASN A 536 9.97 -7.67 0.39
CA ASN A 536 9.04 -8.71 -0.09
C ASN A 536 9.31 -9.17 -1.54
N SER A 537 10.58 -9.44 -1.84
CA SER A 537 11.11 -9.62 -3.21
C SER A 537 10.45 -10.75 -4.01
N TYR A 538 9.76 -11.69 -3.35
CA TYR A 538 9.00 -12.75 -3.98
C TYR A 538 7.86 -12.21 -4.88
N SER A 539 7.23 -11.08 -4.53
CA SER A 539 6.24 -10.37 -5.37
C SER A 539 6.87 -9.57 -6.52
N SER A 540 8.19 -9.64 -6.69
CA SER A 540 8.96 -8.83 -7.66
C SER A 540 10.03 -9.67 -8.36
N GLY A 541 9.69 -10.95 -8.63
CA GLY A 541 10.56 -11.90 -9.33
C GLY A 541 11.87 -12.23 -8.60
N GLY A 542 11.92 -12.07 -7.28
CA GLY A 542 13.14 -12.22 -6.47
C GLY A 542 14.04 -10.98 -6.43
N HIS A 543 13.64 -9.85 -7.00
CA HIS A 543 14.39 -8.60 -6.89
C HIS A 543 13.98 -7.80 -5.65
N ALA A 544 14.98 -7.27 -4.94
CA ALA A 544 14.81 -6.28 -3.88
C ALA A 544 15.42 -4.92 -4.30
N LEU A 545 14.81 -3.85 -3.82
CA LEU A 545 15.33 -2.49 -3.91
C LEU A 545 15.62 -1.97 -2.49
N LEU A 546 16.87 -1.57 -2.25
CA LEU A 546 17.35 -1.06 -0.96
C LEU A 546 17.91 0.35 -1.13
N LEU A 547 17.55 1.26 -0.22
CA LEU A 547 18.11 2.60 -0.15
C LEU A 547 19.23 2.69 0.88
N LEU A 548 20.24 3.49 0.56
CA LEU A 548 21.08 4.13 1.57
C LEU A 548 20.68 5.60 1.69
N CYS A 549 20.22 5.95 2.89
CA CYS A 549 19.76 7.28 3.25
C CYS A 549 20.79 7.97 4.15
N GLU A 550 21.14 9.22 3.84
CA GLU A 550 21.81 10.12 4.78
C GLU A 550 20.75 10.66 5.75
N ALA A 551 20.94 10.42 7.05
CA ALA A 551 20.01 10.80 8.10
C ALA A 551 20.70 11.64 9.18
N GLU A 552 20.19 12.83 9.49
CA GLU A 552 20.60 13.63 10.65
C GLU A 552 19.84 13.19 11.90
N LEU A 553 20.56 12.57 12.83
CA LEU A 553 20.02 12.00 14.06
C LEU A 553 20.21 12.92 15.28
N GLY A 554 21.12 13.88 15.19
CA GLY A 554 21.55 14.73 16.30
C GLY A 554 22.41 13.99 17.33
N GLU A 555 23.11 14.76 18.17
CA GLU A 555 24.00 14.24 19.21
C GLU A 555 23.72 14.92 20.56
N PRO A 556 23.15 14.22 21.57
CA PRO A 556 22.73 12.81 21.56
C PRO A 556 21.41 12.57 20.81
N MET A 557 21.14 11.29 20.53
CA MET A 557 19.82 10.75 20.19
C MET A 557 19.06 10.32 21.45
N GLN A 558 17.74 10.14 21.36
CA GLN A 558 17.01 9.38 22.38
C GLN A 558 17.35 7.89 22.26
N THR A 559 17.76 7.23 23.34
CA THR A 559 18.05 5.78 23.35
C THR A 559 16.96 5.00 24.07
N LEU A 560 16.43 3.94 23.45
CA LEU A 560 15.42 3.05 24.04
C LEU A 560 15.80 1.58 23.84
N THR A 561 15.59 0.74 24.85
CA THR A 561 15.80 -0.72 24.81
C THR A 561 14.55 -1.51 24.42
N ASP A 562 13.38 -0.87 24.59
CA ASP A 562 12.04 -1.44 24.50
C ASP A 562 11.14 -0.51 23.67
N ALA A 563 10.01 -1.02 23.18
CA ALA A 563 9.06 -0.25 22.38
C ALA A 563 8.48 0.95 23.16
N SER A 564 8.28 2.07 22.47
CA SER A 564 7.52 3.21 23.00
C SER A 564 6.80 3.95 21.87
N TYR A 565 5.47 3.85 21.86
CA TYR A 565 4.65 4.51 20.85
C TYR A 565 4.70 6.05 20.95
N THR A 566 5.06 6.62 22.10
CA THR A 566 5.26 8.06 22.32
C THR A 566 6.67 8.55 21.99
N ALA A 567 7.59 7.69 21.54
CA ALA A 567 9.02 8.01 21.45
C ALA A 567 9.35 9.28 20.65
N GLY A 568 8.54 9.66 19.64
CA GLY A 568 8.69 10.93 18.92
C GLY A 568 8.34 12.16 19.73
N ASP A 569 7.21 12.15 20.43
CA ASP A 569 6.79 13.23 21.34
C ASP A 569 7.76 13.35 22.52
N ASP A 570 8.19 12.21 23.05
CA ASP A 570 9.24 12.06 24.06
C ASP A 570 10.58 12.69 23.64
N ALA A 571 11.01 12.44 22.39
CA ALA A 571 12.25 13.01 21.85
C ALA A 571 12.12 14.54 21.67
N LEU A 572 11.01 14.99 21.08
CA LEU A 572 10.71 16.41 20.89
C LEU A 572 10.67 17.17 22.23
N ALA A 573 10.01 16.61 23.25
CA ALA A 573 9.95 17.19 24.60
C ALA A 573 11.34 17.31 25.29
N LYS A 574 12.32 16.53 24.84
CA LYS A 574 13.72 16.55 25.32
C LYS A 574 14.65 17.36 24.41
N GLY A 575 14.14 17.93 23.31
CA GLY A 575 14.94 18.65 22.30
C GLY A 575 15.79 17.76 21.39
N LEU A 576 15.47 16.46 21.32
CA LEU A 576 16.20 15.43 20.58
C LEU A 576 15.56 15.24 19.19
N LEU A 577 16.37 14.98 18.16
CA LEU A 577 15.88 14.86 16.76
C LEU A 577 15.41 13.45 16.37
N SER A 578 15.93 12.40 17.01
CA SER A 578 15.64 11.02 16.61
C SER A 578 15.69 10.06 17.79
N THR A 579 15.07 8.89 17.60
CA THR A 579 15.22 7.73 18.49
C THR A 579 16.20 6.72 17.88
N TRP A 580 17.07 6.16 18.71
CA TRP A 580 17.84 4.95 18.46
C TRP A 580 17.22 3.83 19.32
N GLY A 581 16.48 2.94 18.66
CA GLY A 581 16.06 1.66 19.23
C GLY A 581 17.27 0.74 19.31
N GLN A 582 17.72 0.42 20.51
CA GLN A 582 18.98 -0.27 20.76
C GLN A 582 18.82 -1.79 20.65
N GLY A 583 19.46 -2.37 19.64
CA GLY A 583 19.49 -3.81 19.42
C GLY A 583 20.58 -4.51 20.23
N SER A 584 20.38 -5.80 20.51
CA SER A 584 21.39 -6.69 21.06
C SER A 584 22.56 -6.92 20.10
N THR A 585 22.35 -6.75 18.77
CA THR A 585 23.35 -6.88 17.71
C THR A 585 23.44 -5.61 16.85
N GLY A 586 24.65 -5.14 16.55
CA GLY A 586 24.88 -3.99 15.69
C GLY A 586 26.36 -3.73 15.36
N PRO A 587 26.68 -2.57 14.74
CA PRO A 587 28.04 -2.15 14.41
C PRO A 587 28.96 -2.02 15.63
N LYS A 588 30.22 -2.45 15.47
CA LYS A 588 31.27 -2.29 16.50
C LYS A 588 32.23 -1.12 16.20
N GLY A 589 31.93 -0.33 15.18
CA GLY A 589 32.72 0.81 14.74
C GLY A 589 32.06 1.51 13.56
N TRP A 590 32.47 2.75 13.32
CA TRP A 590 31.95 3.61 12.25
C TRP A 590 33.14 4.24 11.50
N ARG A 591 33.00 4.44 10.19
CA ARG A 591 33.94 5.13 9.30
C ARG A 591 33.26 6.38 8.71
N ASP A 592 34.07 7.39 8.36
CA ASP A 592 33.61 8.55 7.58
C ASP A 592 33.33 8.12 6.13
N GLY A 593 32.15 8.45 5.62
CA GLY A 593 31.68 8.10 4.28
C GLY A 593 32.45 8.74 3.13
N ALA A 594 33.34 9.71 3.39
CA ALA A 594 34.27 10.25 2.39
C ALA A 594 35.09 9.18 1.66
N VAL A 595 35.29 8.01 2.27
CA VAL A 595 35.95 6.82 1.68
C VAL A 595 35.07 6.06 0.67
N ILE A 596 33.76 6.23 0.70
CA ILE A 596 32.82 5.75 -0.32
C ILE A 596 32.75 6.79 -1.43
N HIS A 597 32.45 8.05 -1.08
CA HIS A 597 32.36 9.16 -2.02
C HIS A 597 32.60 10.52 -1.32
N PRO A 598 33.28 11.50 -1.93
CA PRO A 598 33.60 12.78 -1.28
C PRO A 598 32.39 13.56 -0.74
N SER A 599 31.21 13.43 -1.36
CA SER A 599 29.96 14.07 -0.89
C SER A 599 29.27 13.35 0.29
N LEU A 600 29.90 12.35 0.89
CA LEU A 600 29.52 11.73 2.17
C LEU A 600 30.44 12.15 3.33
N LYS A 601 31.29 13.17 3.15
CA LYS A 601 32.23 13.63 4.19
C LYS A 601 31.50 14.02 5.48
N GLY A 602 31.92 13.42 6.59
CA GLY A 602 31.30 13.59 7.91
C GLY A 602 30.00 12.80 8.11
N VAL A 603 29.54 12.01 7.13
CA VAL A 603 28.43 11.07 7.28
C VAL A 603 29.01 9.72 7.71
N LYS A 604 28.60 9.19 8.87
CA LYS A 604 29.14 7.96 9.44
C LYS A 604 28.47 6.72 8.83
N PHE A 605 29.22 5.68 8.48
CA PHE A 605 28.67 4.37 8.13
C PHE A 605 29.37 3.23 8.90
N PRO A 606 28.74 2.06 9.10
CA PRO A 606 29.32 0.95 9.84
C PRO A 606 30.64 0.43 9.25
N ASP A 607 31.64 0.21 10.12
CA ASP A 607 32.91 -0.42 9.74
C ASP A 607 32.77 -1.95 9.67
N THR A 608 32.02 -2.43 8.69
CA THR A 608 31.72 -3.86 8.54
C THR A 608 32.94 -4.69 8.15
N VAL A 609 33.96 -4.08 7.54
CA VAL A 609 35.16 -4.74 7.03
C VAL A 609 36.16 -5.02 8.15
N THR A 610 36.54 -4.02 8.96
CA THR A 610 37.50 -4.24 10.06
C THR A 610 36.82 -4.72 11.35
N LYS A 611 35.53 -4.38 11.55
CA LYS A 611 34.79 -4.58 12.80
C LYS A 611 33.40 -5.14 12.54
N LYS A 612 33.34 -6.35 11.94
CA LYS A 612 32.10 -7.10 11.67
C LYS A 612 31.07 -6.97 12.80
N PRO A 613 29.78 -6.70 12.50
CA PRO A 613 28.71 -6.56 13.49
C PRO A 613 28.64 -7.71 14.51
N GLY A 614 28.00 -7.46 15.64
CA GLY A 614 27.82 -8.46 16.70
C GLY A 614 27.25 -7.82 17.96
N SER A 615 27.41 -8.49 19.10
CA SER A 615 26.80 -8.01 20.36
C SER A 615 27.20 -6.57 20.71
N THR A 616 26.19 -5.73 20.92
CA THR A 616 26.31 -4.33 21.36
C THR A 616 26.63 -4.20 22.85
N LYS A 617 26.35 -5.26 23.63
CA LYS A 617 26.40 -5.29 25.11
C LYS A 617 25.43 -4.32 25.81
N VAL A 618 24.42 -3.80 25.11
CA VAL A 618 23.36 -3.02 25.76
C VAL A 618 22.54 -3.93 26.66
N ALA A 619 22.48 -3.61 27.96
CA ALA A 619 21.67 -4.35 28.92
C ALA A 619 20.19 -4.08 28.70
N GLY A 620 19.34 -5.11 28.75
CA GLY A 620 17.89 -4.98 28.55
C GLY A 620 17.43 -4.82 27.09
N ALA A 621 18.33 -4.75 26.11
CA ALA A 621 17.96 -4.59 24.70
C ALA A 621 17.05 -5.73 24.19
N TYR A 622 15.76 -5.43 24.01
CA TYR A 622 14.76 -6.38 23.51
C TYR A 622 14.90 -6.64 22.00
N LEU A 623 15.31 -5.62 21.24
CA LEU A 623 15.46 -5.71 19.79
C LEU A 623 16.65 -6.60 19.40
N GLN A 624 16.51 -7.41 18.36
CA GLN A 624 17.64 -8.19 17.83
C GLN A 624 18.70 -7.31 17.14
N TYR A 625 18.26 -6.23 16.47
CA TYR A 625 19.09 -5.29 15.71
C TYR A 625 18.61 -3.86 15.92
N ASN A 626 19.49 -2.86 15.75
CA ASN A 626 19.17 -1.45 15.92
C ASN A 626 18.03 -0.94 15.00
N GLU A 627 17.43 0.18 15.38
CA GLU A 627 16.59 1.06 14.54
C GLU A 627 16.95 2.51 14.80
N TYR A 628 16.87 3.34 13.77
CA TYR A 628 17.02 4.79 13.84
C TYR A 628 15.78 5.43 13.23
N ILE A 629 15.09 6.28 13.99
CA ILE A 629 13.78 6.80 13.66
C ILE A 629 13.83 8.32 13.62
N CYS A 630 13.68 8.88 12.41
CA CYS A 630 13.61 10.32 12.19
C CYS A 630 12.16 10.81 12.25
N TYR A 631 11.91 11.90 12.96
CA TYR A 631 10.56 12.43 13.23
C TYR A 631 10.18 13.63 12.34
N ASN A 632 11.10 14.12 11.51
CA ASN A 632 10.85 15.03 10.40
C ASN A 632 11.45 14.46 9.10
N VAL A 633 10.75 14.63 7.96
CA VAL A 633 11.23 14.24 6.63
C VAL A 633 12.48 15.02 6.19
N ASP A 634 12.67 16.24 6.70
CA ASP A 634 13.87 17.04 6.42
C ASP A 634 15.17 16.38 6.88
N GLN A 635 15.10 15.54 7.91
CA GLN A 635 16.26 14.84 8.48
C GLN A 635 16.85 13.80 7.53
N VAL A 636 16.17 13.46 6.43
CA VAL A 636 16.54 12.33 5.56
C VAL A 636 16.71 12.80 4.11
N ARG A 637 17.79 12.31 3.49
CA ARG A 637 18.11 12.49 2.06
C ARG A 637 18.50 11.14 1.47
N LEU A 638 17.93 10.78 0.32
CA LEU A 638 18.33 9.58 -0.40
C LEU A 638 19.71 9.79 -1.04
N ARG A 639 20.59 8.78 -0.98
CA ARG A 639 21.96 8.87 -1.51
C ARG A 639 22.28 7.78 -2.53
N TYR A 640 21.87 6.55 -2.24
CA TYR A 640 22.01 5.42 -3.16
C TYR A 640 20.78 4.56 -3.20
N LEU A 641 20.53 3.96 -4.37
CA LEU A 641 19.58 2.89 -4.59
C LEU A 641 20.33 1.65 -5.09
N LEU A 642 20.10 0.51 -4.45
CA LEU A 642 20.71 -0.77 -4.79
C LEU A 642 19.65 -1.72 -5.33
N ARG A 643 19.95 -2.37 -6.45
CA ARG A 643 19.17 -3.51 -6.96
C ARG A 643 19.88 -4.81 -6.59
N VAL A 644 19.18 -5.64 -5.83
CA VAL A 644 19.70 -6.91 -5.30
C VAL A 644 18.80 -8.04 -5.80
N LYS A 645 19.37 -9.22 -6.09
CA LYS A 645 18.65 -10.47 -6.21
C LYS A 645 18.78 -11.23 -4.89
N MET A 646 17.65 -11.73 -4.40
CA MET A 646 17.43 -12.39 -3.10
C MET A 646 17.21 -13.89 -3.26
#